data_AF-A0A024UBJ2-F1
#
_entry.id   AF-A0A024UBJ2-F1
#
_cell.length_a   1.000
_cell.length_b   1.000
_cell.length_c   1.000
_cell.angle_alpha   90.00
_cell.angle_beta   90.00
_cell.angle_gamma   90.00
#
_symmetry.space_group_name_H-M   'P 1'
#
loop_
_entity.id
_entity.type
_entity.pdbx_description
1 polymer ?
#
loop_
_entity_poly.entity_id
_entity_poly.type
_entity_poly.pdbx_seq_one_letter_code
_entity_poly.pdbx_strand_id
1 'polypeptide(L)'
;MSKRFPTPKWAGVPTRLNSKAYLEVWKDGVKLTEKLPIGQQACTVLGRNTDVCDFELAHPSISRQHAAIVHTKAGTVEVVDLESAQGTVVDGETLSEKSEFRKAVDNGSEVVFGASTRKYIVRGLNQAPESTIPTRGTSTIAELAQLPTGFATTNSAKQSQKAAERLARDEEIRRLTMEMVTQAPKVQHVATMPKDEDDSSEAKPQPSVRRGPQNNPNIKPKEEEVEDAAVSSDGPESDSDDDDADGESLSRDLALRYNLPLKNQVVLTSHTKSITSIAVDAPGARVATGSMDYHMKLWDFAGMARQVRPFRDNEVEEGHPIMALSYSPTGDRVLAVTGSSQPTVLSREGVKEHQFVKGDMYVMDMVHTKGHTHSCTGGAWHPTLKQSMATCALDGTVRLWKLDGKTAFNKLLNDQVIKFKSKQGKRIEVTTCAYNIDGSVVFGATAEGSVFGYDLRRSTTLTPSLKLQGAHAPGSADLSVSNIKFANEKVFGTRSCSDDCVKLWDIRKLASPLKTLTDVPSHFGVANMAFNATGTAVAVGTSVPSGKDRHGQVLFFDVLTAVNTPLTSIDMQADESAVCVAWHSKINQVFVGSSAGSVRVFYDDAISTRGVLLSATKKLPLASAGYVRIDESTDGAIVNPHALPMFRDANNKKPNKRKYAKIRMDPIASKKPSKPITGPGFGGSTGGGTLTQFFMRDQIKSESIRSEDPREAILKYAKVAEAESTYLGSAYAATQPRDQIAAEYQLAKETLEQEKITKEEETRRLLDL
;
A
#
# COMPACT_ATOMS: atom_id res chain seq x y z
N MET A 1 -29.64 -30.10 25.12
CA MET A 1 -28.51 -29.17 24.86
C MET A 1 -28.66 -27.97 25.79
N SER A 2 -27.66 -27.66 26.60
CA SER A 2 -27.69 -26.47 27.47
C SER A 2 -27.60 -25.20 26.62
N LYS A 3 -28.53 -24.27 26.80
CA LYS A 3 -28.55 -22.97 26.09
C LYS A 3 -27.49 -22.04 26.70
N ARG A 4 -26.73 -21.35 25.85
CA ARG A 4 -25.75 -20.33 26.25
C ARG A 4 -26.43 -19.16 26.95
N PHE A 5 -25.80 -18.67 28.02
CA PHE A 5 -26.19 -17.42 28.66
C PHE A 5 -26.22 -16.30 27.60
N PRO A 6 -27.40 -15.72 27.31
CA PRO A 6 -27.52 -14.70 26.30
C PRO A 6 -26.85 -13.42 26.77
N THR A 7 -26.18 -12.72 25.86
CA THR A 7 -25.59 -11.40 26.15
C THR A 7 -26.68 -10.46 26.70
N PRO A 8 -26.50 -9.89 27.91
CA PRO A 8 -27.50 -9.01 28.50
C PRO A 8 -27.74 -7.75 27.66
N LYS A 9 -28.98 -7.23 27.66
CA LYS A 9 -29.33 -6.01 26.88
C LYS A 9 -28.57 -4.75 27.32
N TRP A 10 -28.07 -4.74 28.55
CA TRP A 10 -27.28 -3.67 29.14
C TRP A 10 -25.77 -3.82 28.88
N ALA A 11 -25.34 -4.93 28.27
CA ALA A 11 -23.95 -5.10 27.85
C ALA A 11 -23.62 -4.08 26.74
N GLY A 12 -22.45 -3.45 26.88
CA GLY A 12 -21.82 -2.57 25.91
C GLY A 12 -20.64 -3.27 25.24
N VAL A 13 -20.13 -2.68 24.17
CA VAL A 13 -18.87 -3.13 23.56
C VAL A 13 -17.71 -2.71 24.47
N PRO A 14 -16.69 -3.55 24.70
CA PRO A 14 -15.51 -3.17 25.48
C PRO A 14 -14.92 -1.85 25.00
N THR A 15 -14.66 -0.93 25.92
CA THR A 15 -14.04 0.36 25.61
C THR A 15 -12.59 0.19 25.18
N ARG A 16 -12.02 1.18 24.47
CA ARG A 16 -10.62 1.14 24.00
C ARG A 16 -9.62 0.85 25.14
N LEU A 17 -9.85 1.44 26.31
CA LEU A 17 -9.02 1.25 27.51
C LEU A 17 -9.09 -0.18 28.06
N ASN A 18 -10.14 -0.92 27.75
CA ASN A 18 -10.38 -2.29 28.21
C ASN A 18 -10.14 -3.35 27.11
N SER A 19 -9.75 -2.94 25.89
CA SER A 19 -9.52 -3.84 24.75
C SER A 19 -8.42 -4.87 24.97
N LYS A 20 -7.41 -4.52 25.79
CA LYS A 20 -6.32 -5.41 26.20
C LYS A 20 -6.56 -6.03 27.57
N ALA A 21 -7.76 -5.94 28.13
CA ALA A 21 -8.04 -6.51 29.43
C ALA A 21 -8.00 -8.05 29.39
N TYR A 22 -7.38 -8.65 30.40
CA TYR A 22 -7.26 -10.10 30.56
C TYR A 22 -7.29 -10.48 32.04
N LEU A 23 -7.66 -11.73 32.32
CA LEU A 23 -7.47 -12.34 33.62
C LEU A 23 -6.11 -13.02 33.67
N GLU A 24 -5.32 -12.65 34.67
CA GLU A 24 -4.06 -13.26 35.04
C GLU A 24 -4.30 -14.40 36.03
N VAL A 25 -3.90 -15.62 35.70
CA VAL A 25 -4.21 -16.81 36.52
C VAL A 25 -3.08 -17.11 37.49
N TRP A 26 -3.42 -17.23 38.77
CA TRP A 26 -2.53 -17.61 39.86
C TRP A 26 -2.98 -18.91 40.50
N LYS A 27 -2.04 -19.76 40.89
CA LYS A 27 -2.32 -21.00 41.64
C LYS A 27 -1.23 -21.21 42.69
N ASP A 28 -1.62 -21.43 43.95
CA ASP A 28 -0.71 -21.71 45.07
C ASP A 28 0.42 -20.66 45.21
N GLY A 29 0.12 -19.39 44.94
CA GLY A 29 1.09 -18.29 45.00
C GLY A 29 2.03 -18.18 43.79
N VAL A 30 1.88 -19.05 42.79
CA VAL A 30 2.66 -19.01 41.54
C VAL A 30 1.80 -18.49 40.39
N LYS A 31 2.35 -17.53 39.65
CA LYS A 31 1.76 -17.00 38.42
C LYS A 31 1.85 -18.02 37.29
N LEU A 32 0.71 -18.37 36.69
CA LEU A 32 0.66 -19.23 35.51
C LEU A 32 0.87 -18.41 34.23
N THR A 33 1.35 -19.06 33.16
CA THR A 33 1.51 -18.44 31.84
C THR A 33 0.19 -18.18 31.11
N GLU A 34 -0.90 -18.75 31.62
CA GLU A 34 -2.25 -18.62 31.07
C GLU A 34 -2.81 -17.21 31.29
N LYS A 35 -3.35 -16.62 30.22
CA LYS A 35 -4.05 -15.33 30.24
C LYS A 35 -5.39 -15.49 29.54
N LEU A 36 -6.48 -15.15 30.21
CA LEU A 36 -7.83 -15.24 29.63
C LEU A 36 -8.26 -13.86 29.13
N PRO A 37 -8.27 -13.58 27.81
CA PRO A 37 -8.64 -12.26 27.31
C PRO A 37 -10.13 -11.99 27.53
N ILE A 38 -10.44 -10.89 28.22
CA ILE A 38 -11.82 -10.46 28.52
C ILE A 38 -12.21 -9.18 27.77
N GLY A 39 -11.27 -8.53 27.08
CA GLY A 39 -11.48 -7.30 26.31
C GLY A 39 -11.99 -7.48 24.87
N GLN A 40 -12.22 -8.72 24.41
CA GLN A 40 -12.55 -9.02 23.01
C GLN A 40 -14.05 -9.08 22.72
N GLN A 41 -14.89 -9.30 23.73
CA GLN A 41 -16.33 -9.50 23.60
C GLN A 41 -17.09 -8.76 24.70
N ALA A 42 -18.33 -8.35 24.41
CA ALA A 42 -19.19 -7.65 25.36
C ALA A 42 -19.56 -8.48 26.60
N CYS A 43 -19.62 -9.81 26.45
CA CYS A 43 -19.94 -10.76 27.51
C CYS A 43 -19.08 -12.00 27.31
N THR A 44 -18.27 -12.35 28.30
CA THR A 44 -17.40 -13.52 28.32
C THR A 44 -17.91 -14.51 29.36
N VAL A 45 -18.30 -15.72 28.96
CA VAL A 45 -18.88 -16.73 29.85
C VAL A 45 -17.80 -17.74 30.30
N LEU A 46 -17.73 -18.01 31.59
CA LEU A 46 -16.75 -18.87 32.24
C LEU A 46 -17.44 -20.07 32.90
N GLY A 47 -16.90 -21.28 32.73
CA GLY A 47 -17.47 -22.47 33.35
C GLY A 47 -16.82 -23.77 32.89
N ARG A 48 -17.38 -24.92 33.29
CA ARG A 48 -16.82 -26.25 32.99
C ARG A 48 -17.23 -26.82 31.63
N ASN A 49 -18.22 -26.24 30.94
CA ASN A 49 -18.74 -26.76 29.68
C ASN A 49 -18.18 -26.00 28.47
N THR A 50 -17.37 -26.67 27.65
CA THR A 50 -16.71 -26.13 26.44
C THR A 50 -17.67 -25.77 25.31
N ASP A 51 -18.85 -26.40 25.25
CA ASP A 51 -19.81 -26.15 24.18
C ASP A 51 -20.53 -24.80 24.31
N VAL A 52 -20.46 -24.20 25.50
CA VAL A 52 -21.32 -23.08 25.90
C VAL A 52 -20.54 -21.92 26.52
N CYS A 53 -19.43 -22.19 27.20
CA CYS A 53 -18.56 -21.16 27.80
C CYS A 53 -17.45 -20.76 26.84
N ASP A 54 -16.98 -19.51 26.96
CA ASP A 54 -15.86 -18.98 26.18
C ASP A 54 -14.51 -19.46 26.74
N PHE A 55 -14.40 -19.64 28.06
CA PHE A 55 -13.24 -20.28 28.69
C PHE A 55 -13.65 -21.43 29.61
N GLU A 56 -12.91 -22.53 29.49
CA GLU A 56 -13.07 -23.71 30.34
C GLU A 56 -12.32 -23.55 31.66
N LEU A 57 -13.03 -23.68 32.77
CA LEU A 57 -12.47 -23.68 34.11
C LEU A 57 -12.54 -25.10 34.71
N ALA A 58 -11.40 -25.80 34.68
CA ALA A 58 -11.30 -27.18 35.14
C ALA A 58 -11.22 -27.30 36.67
N HIS A 59 -12.38 -27.28 37.35
CA HIS A 59 -12.49 -27.63 38.77
C HIS A 59 -13.87 -28.24 39.12
N PRO A 60 -13.94 -29.29 39.99
CA PRO A 60 -15.20 -29.94 40.36
C PRO A 60 -16.22 -29.05 41.08
N SER A 61 -15.80 -27.95 41.68
CA SER A 61 -16.68 -26.97 42.33
C SER A 61 -17.29 -25.95 41.36
N ILE A 62 -16.80 -25.84 40.12
CA ILE A 62 -17.19 -24.80 39.17
C ILE A 62 -18.32 -25.30 38.27
N SER A 63 -19.48 -24.62 38.27
CA SER A 63 -20.66 -24.98 37.47
C SER A 63 -20.38 -25.09 35.95
N ARG A 64 -21.28 -25.76 35.21
CA ARG A 64 -21.18 -25.89 33.75
C ARG A 64 -21.15 -24.54 33.03
N GLN A 65 -21.98 -23.60 33.47
CA GLN A 65 -21.87 -22.14 33.25
C GLN A 65 -21.82 -21.54 34.65
N HIS A 66 -20.77 -20.82 35.01
CA HIS A 66 -20.51 -20.42 36.39
C HIS A 66 -20.62 -18.91 36.57
N ALA A 67 -19.91 -18.14 35.76
CA ALA A 67 -19.95 -16.68 35.82
C ALA A 67 -19.84 -16.09 34.43
N ALA A 68 -20.23 -14.82 34.28
CA ALA A 68 -20.01 -14.03 33.09
C ALA A 68 -19.32 -12.71 33.44
N ILE A 69 -18.37 -12.29 32.61
CA ILE A 69 -17.75 -10.96 32.69
C ILE A 69 -18.38 -10.12 31.60
N VAL A 70 -19.04 -9.03 32.00
CA VAL A 70 -19.84 -8.19 31.12
C VAL A 70 -19.32 -6.77 31.14
N HIS A 71 -19.04 -6.22 29.95
CA HIS A 71 -18.75 -4.79 29.79
C HIS A 71 -20.09 -4.05 29.73
N THR A 72 -20.29 -3.03 30.54
CA THR A 72 -21.52 -2.22 30.52
C THR A 72 -21.44 -1.14 29.44
N LYS A 73 -22.59 -0.59 29.05
CA LYS A 73 -22.63 0.60 28.16
C LYS A 73 -21.98 1.84 28.78
N ALA A 74 -21.84 1.89 30.11
CA ALA A 74 -21.17 2.96 30.83
C ALA A 74 -19.63 2.81 30.85
N GLY A 75 -19.08 1.72 30.29
CA GLY A 75 -17.64 1.47 30.24
C GLY A 75 -17.07 0.77 31.47
N THR A 76 -17.90 0.43 32.45
CA THR A 76 -17.51 -0.41 33.61
C THR A 76 -17.51 -1.89 33.23
N VAL A 77 -16.70 -2.69 33.93
CA VAL A 77 -16.68 -4.14 33.77
C VAL A 77 -17.25 -4.78 35.02
N GLU A 78 -18.25 -5.65 34.85
CA GLU A 78 -18.95 -6.31 35.95
C GLU A 78 -18.79 -7.83 35.85
N VAL A 79 -18.48 -8.48 36.96
CA VAL A 79 -18.54 -9.94 37.12
C VAL A 79 -19.94 -10.28 37.59
N VAL A 80 -20.60 -11.21 36.90
CA VAL A 80 -21.97 -11.67 37.14
C VAL A 80 -21.93 -13.15 37.48
N ASP A 81 -22.42 -13.55 38.65
CA ASP A 81 -22.58 -14.96 38.99
C ASP A 81 -23.84 -15.52 38.30
N LEU A 82 -23.71 -16.64 37.60
CA LEU A 82 -24.80 -17.27 36.84
C LEU A 82 -25.54 -18.31 37.68
N GLU A 83 -25.87 -17.94 38.93
CA GLU A 83 -26.48 -18.83 39.93
C GLU A 83 -25.65 -20.10 40.14
N SER A 84 -24.35 -19.92 40.37
CA SER A 84 -23.42 -21.03 40.48
C SER A 84 -23.57 -21.76 41.82
N ALA A 85 -23.31 -23.07 41.83
CA ALA A 85 -23.56 -23.92 43.00
C ALA A 85 -22.63 -23.63 44.20
N GLN A 86 -21.52 -22.92 43.98
CA GLN A 86 -20.49 -22.63 44.97
C GLN A 86 -20.15 -21.13 45.03
N GLY A 87 -20.89 -20.30 44.30
CA GLY A 87 -20.68 -18.85 44.22
C GLY A 87 -19.39 -18.42 43.51
N THR A 88 -19.37 -17.13 43.18
CA THR A 88 -18.19 -16.40 42.71
C THR A 88 -17.79 -15.39 43.79
N VAL A 89 -16.50 -15.31 44.12
CA VAL A 89 -15.96 -14.36 45.09
C VAL A 89 -15.16 -13.29 44.35
N VAL A 90 -15.43 -12.01 44.64
CA VAL A 90 -14.74 -10.86 44.04
C VAL A 90 -14.23 -9.95 45.16
N ASP A 91 -12.92 -9.77 45.23
CA ASP A 91 -12.23 -8.97 46.25
C ASP A 91 -12.60 -9.36 47.70
N GLY A 92 -12.75 -10.67 47.93
CA GLY A 92 -13.11 -11.24 49.24
C GLY A 92 -14.60 -11.30 49.55
N GLU A 93 -15.46 -10.69 48.72
CA GLU A 93 -16.91 -10.71 48.90
C GLU A 93 -17.57 -11.75 47.98
N THR A 94 -18.51 -12.53 48.52
CA THR A 94 -19.20 -13.59 47.76
C THR A 94 -20.48 -13.05 47.13
N LEU A 95 -20.65 -13.24 45.82
CA LEU A 95 -21.81 -12.77 45.03
C LEU A 95 -23.05 -13.68 45.20
N SER A 96 -23.44 -14.01 46.43
CA SER A 96 -24.45 -15.05 46.74
C SER A 96 -25.85 -14.54 47.07
N GLU A 97 -26.08 -13.22 47.16
CA GLU A 97 -27.38 -12.65 47.55
C GLU A 97 -28.22 -12.19 46.35
N LYS A 98 -29.55 -12.37 46.44
CA LYS A 98 -30.51 -12.00 45.38
C LYS A 98 -30.49 -10.51 45.00
N SER A 99 -29.91 -9.65 45.83
CA SER A 99 -29.77 -8.21 45.59
C SER A 99 -28.48 -7.82 44.84
N GLU A 100 -27.44 -8.66 44.85
CA GLU A 100 -26.08 -8.32 44.36
C GLU A 100 -25.43 -9.44 43.55
N PHE A 101 -26.14 -9.96 42.54
CA PHE A 101 -25.62 -11.02 41.65
C PHE A 101 -24.52 -10.52 40.67
N ARG A 102 -24.09 -9.25 40.81
CA ARG A 102 -23.08 -8.62 39.96
C ARG A 102 -22.26 -7.60 40.76
N LYS A 103 -20.97 -7.51 40.45
CA LYS A 103 -20.05 -6.54 41.06
C LYS A 103 -19.09 -5.98 40.03
N ALA A 104 -18.85 -4.67 40.09
CA ALA A 104 -17.86 -4.00 39.26
C ALA A 104 -16.45 -4.43 39.67
N VAL A 105 -15.56 -4.57 38.68
CA VAL A 105 -14.15 -4.94 38.88
C VAL A 105 -13.23 -3.92 38.24
N ASP A 106 -12.11 -3.66 38.91
CA ASP A 106 -11.06 -2.75 38.47
C ASP A 106 -9.74 -3.48 38.23
N ASN A 107 -8.75 -2.74 37.74
CA ASN A 107 -7.41 -3.27 37.50
C ASN A 107 -6.75 -3.67 38.84
N GLY A 108 -6.54 -4.97 39.04
CA GLY A 108 -6.04 -5.54 40.30
C GLY A 108 -7.08 -6.32 41.11
N SER A 109 -8.37 -6.24 40.76
CA SER A 109 -9.41 -7.02 41.43
C SER A 109 -9.17 -8.52 41.32
N GLU A 110 -9.36 -9.23 42.43
CA GLU A 110 -9.19 -10.68 42.54
C GLU A 110 -10.56 -11.37 42.42
N VAL A 111 -10.67 -12.32 41.49
CA VAL A 111 -11.86 -13.13 41.27
C VAL A 111 -11.53 -14.60 41.52
N VAL A 112 -12.37 -15.28 42.31
CA VAL A 112 -12.25 -16.72 42.61
C VAL A 112 -13.58 -17.40 42.29
N PHE A 113 -13.51 -18.48 41.52
CA PHE A 113 -14.69 -19.22 41.05
C PHE A 113 -14.85 -20.52 41.84
N GLY A 114 -15.93 -20.62 42.63
CA GLY A 114 -16.20 -21.70 43.57
C GLY A 114 -15.02 -21.97 44.53
N ALA A 115 -14.88 -23.21 44.99
CA ALA A 115 -13.78 -23.66 45.86
C ALA A 115 -12.45 -23.97 45.12
N SER A 116 -12.16 -23.29 44.01
CA SER A 116 -10.91 -23.50 43.25
C SER A 116 -9.71 -22.85 43.96
N THR A 117 -8.54 -23.49 43.93
CA THR A 117 -7.28 -22.87 44.40
C THR A 117 -6.71 -21.84 43.41
N ARG A 118 -7.30 -21.73 42.21
CA ARG A 118 -6.92 -20.72 41.22
C ARG A 118 -7.59 -19.38 41.51
N LYS A 119 -6.77 -18.32 41.55
CA LYS A 119 -7.19 -16.92 41.67
C LYS A 119 -6.99 -16.22 40.33
N TYR A 120 -7.92 -15.35 39.94
CA TYR A 120 -7.89 -14.62 38.68
C TYR A 120 -7.78 -13.13 38.98
N ILE A 121 -6.66 -12.51 38.60
CA ILE A 121 -6.45 -11.08 38.83
C ILE A 121 -6.79 -10.34 37.53
N VAL A 122 -7.68 -9.37 37.61
CA VAL A 122 -8.07 -8.54 36.48
C VAL A 122 -6.93 -7.60 36.12
N ARG A 123 -6.46 -7.65 34.88
CA ARG A 123 -5.36 -6.81 34.38
C ARG A 123 -5.76 -6.07 33.10
N GLY A 124 -5.25 -4.86 32.92
CA GLY A 124 -5.39 -4.11 31.67
C GLY A 124 -6.75 -3.44 31.48
N LEU A 125 -7.50 -3.20 32.56
CA LEU A 125 -8.66 -2.30 32.58
C LEU A 125 -8.23 -0.85 32.76
N ASN A 126 -8.93 0.08 32.12
CA ASN A 126 -8.75 1.52 32.21
C ASN A 126 -7.31 2.00 31.96
N GLN A 127 -6.48 1.19 31.27
CA GLN A 127 -5.11 1.56 30.97
C GLN A 127 -5.06 2.41 29.69
N ALA A 128 -4.59 3.64 29.84
CA ALA A 128 -4.16 4.45 28.71
C ALA A 128 -3.08 3.66 27.94
N PRO A 129 -3.12 3.65 26.59
CA PRO A 129 -2.07 3.00 25.82
C PRO A 129 -0.74 3.65 26.18
N GLU A 130 0.22 2.87 26.70
CA GLU A 130 1.58 3.35 26.94
C GLU A 130 2.09 3.99 25.65
N SER A 131 2.27 5.31 25.69
CA SER A 131 2.96 6.03 24.63
C SER A 131 4.41 5.58 24.66
N THR A 132 4.83 4.79 23.68
CA THR A 132 6.24 4.45 23.48
C THR A 132 6.98 5.66 22.93
N ILE A 133 7.16 6.67 23.78
CA ILE A 133 8.24 7.63 23.67
C ILE A 133 9.40 6.97 24.43
N PRO A 134 10.53 6.63 23.79
CA PRO A 134 11.70 6.20 24.54
C PRO A 134 12.25 7.42 25.30
N THR A 135 11.77 7.63 26.51
CA THR A 135 12.49 8.43 27.50
C THR A 135 13.79 7.70 27.79
N ARG A 136 14.87 8.46 27.63
CA ARG A 136 16.26 7.99 27.69
C ARG A 136 16.61 7.58 29.12
N GLY A 137 16.22 6.36 29.50
CA GLY A 137 16.64 5.71 30.73
C GLY A 137 18.02 5.08 30.53
N THR A 138 18.98 5.44 31.37
CA THR A 138 20.31 4.86 31.43
C THR A 138 20.24 3.38 31.79
N SER A 139 20.33 2.49 30.81
CA SER A 139 20.57 1.06 31.04
C SER A 139 22.05 0.84 31.36
N THR A 140 22.30 0.10 32.44
CA THR A 140 23.65 -0.19 32.92
C THR A 140 24.26 -1.35 32.12
N ILE A 141 25.60 -1.36 32.05
CA ILE A 141 26.43 -2.28 31.25
C ILE A 141 26.15 -3.77 31.55
N ALA A 142 25.51 -4.09 32.69
CA ALA A 142 25.21 -5.46 33.10
C ALA A 142 24.11 -6.14 32.26
N GLU A 143 23.16 -5.40 31.69
CA GLU A 143 22.03 -6.01 30.95
C GLU A 143 22.35 -6.38 29.49
N LEU A 144 23.43 -5.85 28.92
CA LEU A 144 23.88 -6.22 27.57
C LEU A 144 24.63 -7.56 27.52
N ALA A 145 25.01 -8.13 28.66
CA ALA A 145 25.82 -9.35 28.73
C ALA A 145 25.00 -10.67 28.68
N GLN A 146 23.66 -10.59 28.66
CA GLN A 146 22.78 -11.78 28.79
C GLN A 146 22.00 -12.16 27.54
N LEU A 147 22.30 -11.58 26.37
CA LEU A 147 21.63 -11.99 25.13
C LEU A 147 22.29 -13.26 24.55
N PRO A 148 21.51 -14.32 24.21
CA PRO A 148 22.05 -15.56 23.68
C PRO A 148 22.43 -15.40 22.20
N THR A 149 23.72 -15.46 21.89
CA THR A 149 24.23 -15.45 20.52
C THR A 149 24.26 -16.87 19.94
N GLY A 150 23.14 -17.32 19.39
CA GLY A 150 23.10 -18.55 18.60
C GLY A 150 23.46 -18.26 17.14
N PHE A 151 24.66 -18.66 16.72
CA PHE A 151 25.05 -19.23 15.40
C PHE A 151 26.56 -19.05 15.17
N ALA A 152 27.38 -20.04 15.52
CA ALA A 152 28.73 -20.23 14.95
C ALA A 152 29.34 -21.61 15.32
N THR A 153 29.49 -22.50 14.35
CA THR A 153 30.61 -23.46 14.23
C THR A 153 30.94 -23.45 12.73
N THR A 154 32.17 -23.24 12.24
CA THR A 154 33.45 -23.91 12.49
C THR A 154 34.59 -23.08 11.85
N ASN A 155 35.74 -22.92 12.54
CA ASN A 155 37.12 -22.73 12.01
C ASN A 155 38.00 -21.96 13.03
N SER A 156 38.61 -22.67 13.98
CA SER A 156 39.19 -22.10 15.22
C SER A 156 40.72 -21.98 15.29
N ALA A 157 41.48 -22.17 14.21
CA ALA A 157 42.96 -22.18 14.33
C ALA A 157 43.66 -20.83 14.04
N LYS A 158 43.05 -19.91 13.27
CA LYS A 158 43.71 -18.64 12.86
C LYS A 158 43.32 -17.41 13.68
N GLN A 159 42.32 -17.51 14.57
CA GLN A 159 41.89 -16.39 15.42
C GLN A 159 42.67 -16.28 16.74
N SER A 160 43.30 -17.35 17.23
CA SER A 160 43.99 -17.33 18.53
C SER A 160 45.28 -16.50 18.53
N GLN A 161 46.07 -16.54 17.46
CA GLN A 161 47.31 -15.76 17.36
C GLN A 161 47.05 -14.25 17.27
N LYS A 162 46.00 -13.85 16.54
CA LYS A 162 45.64 -12.43 16.36
C LYS A 162 44.99 -11.81 17.59
N ALA A 163 44.40 -12.63 18.47
CA ALA A 163 43.87 -12.20 19.76
C ALA A 163 45.00 -12.03 20.79
N ALA A 164 46.00 -12.93 20.78
CA ALA A 164 47.17 -12.83 21.65
C ALA A 164 48.04 -11.59 21.35
N GLU A 165 48.26 -11.27 20.05
CA GLU A 165 49.00 -10.05 19.65
C GLU A 165 48.27 -8.75 20.05
N ARG A 166 46.93 -8.75 20.08
CA ARG A 166 46.16 -7.58 20.54
C ARG A 166 46.26 -7.37 22.04
N LEU A 167 46.20 -8.44 22.83
CA LEU A 167 46.36 -8.38 24.29
C LEU A 167 47.75 -7.87 24.68
N ALA A 168 48.81 -8.37 24.03
CA ALA A 168 50.18 -7.90 24.28
C ALA A 168 50.35 -6.41 23.97
N ARG A 169 49.73 -5.92 22.89
CA ARG A 169 49.77 -4.51 22.49
C ARG A 169 49.02 -3.60 23.48
N ASP A 170 47.89 -4.06 24.01
CA ASP A 170 47.09 -3.30 24.98
C ASP A 170 47.77 -3.21 26.36
N GLU A 171 48.51 -4.25 26.77
CA GLU A 171 49.35 -4.22 27.97
C GLU A 171 50.54 -3.26 27.85
N GLU A 172 51.17 -3.20 26.68
CA GLU A 172 52.27 -2.26 26.41
C GLU A 172 51.77 -0.80 26.45
N ILE A 173 50.60 -0.51 25.89
CA ILE A 173 49.96 0.81 25.95
C ILE A 173 49.62 1.20 27.40
N ARG A 174 49.14 0.25 28.22
CA ARG A 174 48.87 0.49 29.65
C ARG A 174 50.14 0.80 30.43
N ARG A 175 51.24 0.11 30.14
CA ARG A 175 52.52 0.36 30.81
C ARG A 175 53.07 1.75 30.48
N LEU A 176 53.06 2.13 29.20
CA LEU A 176 53.52 3.45 28.73
C LEU A 176 52.65 4.59 29.29
N THR A 177 51.34 4.39 29.39
CA THR A 177 50.44 5.40 29.97
C THR A 177 50.65 5.57 31.48
N MET A 178 50.97 4.51 32.21
CA MET A 178 51.27 4.58 33.64
C MET A 178 52.61 5.28 33.92
N GLU A 179 53.62 5.08 33.09
CA GLU A 179 54.89 5.83 33.16
C GLU A 179 54.71 7.33 32.90
N MET A 180 53.90 7.70 31.92
CA MET A 180 53.66 9.12 31.59
C MET A 180 52.93 9.89 32.70
N VAL A 181 52.04 9.24 33.46
CA VAL A 181 51.33 9.88 34.58
C VAL A 181 52.28 10.19 35.75
N THR A 182 53.35 9.42 35.92
CA THR A 182 54.34 9.64 37.00
C THR A 182 55.29 10.80 36.75
N GLN A 183 55.39 11.32 35.51
CA GLN A 183 56.32 12.39 35.13
C GLN A 183 55.66 13.77 34.99
N ALA A 184 54.37 13.92 35.28
CA ALA A 184 53.67 15.20 35.16
C ALA A 184 54.00 16.16 36.33
N PRO A 185 54.34 17.44 36.09
CA PRO A 185 54.71 18.40 37.13
C PRO A 185 53.48 18.92 37.90
N LYS A 186 53.63 19.10 39.23
CA LYS A 186 52.58 19.61 40.14
C LYS A 186 52.37 21.11 39.97
N VAL A 187 51.13 21.54 39.69
CA VAL A 187 50.71 22.94 39.67
C VAL A 187 50.09 23.31 41.02
N GLN A 188 50.51 24.45 41.59
CA GLN A 188 50.12 24.95 42.92
C GLN A 188 48.72 25.59 42.94
N HIS A 189 48.00 25.36 44.04
CA HIS A 189 46.73 26.01 44.38
C HIS A 189 46.94 27.47 44.81
N VAL A 190 46.03 28.35 44.41
CA VAL A 190 45.87 29.71 44.98
C VAL A 190 44.46 29.85 45.56
N ALA A 191 44.41 30.58 46.67
CA ALA A 191 43.42 30.51 47.74
C ALA A 191 42.14 31.35 47.55
N THR A 192 41.14 30.94 48.33
CA THR A 192 39.83 31.53 48.60
C THR A 192 39.88 32.87 49.36
N MET A 193 38.87 33.71 49.17
CA MET A 193 38.51 34.85 50.04
C MET A 193 36.99 34.84 50.32
N PRO A 194 36.53 35.48 51.42
CA PRO A 194 35.50 34.97 52.32
C PRO A 194 34.16 35.73 52.27
N LYS A 195 33.36 35.48 53.31
CA LYS A 195 31.91 35.56 53.49
C LYS A 195 31.50 36.75 54.40
N ASP A 196 30.19 37.02 54.43
CA ASP A 196 29.38 37.70 55.48
C ASP A 196 29.30 39.25 55.44
N GLU A 197 28.21 39.97 55.78
CA GLU A 197 26.81 39.74 56.20
C GLU A 197 26.09 41.13 56.26
N ASP A 198 24.79 41.13 56.63
CA ASP A 198 23.93 42.22 57.17
C ASP A 198 22.81 42.85 56.29
N ASP A 199 21.68 42.14 56.31
CA ASP A 199 20.36 42.50 56.87
C ASP A 199 19.80 43.95 56.79
N SER A 200 18.61 44.10 56.17
CA SER A 200 17.42 44.76 56.76
C SER A 200 16.25 44.85 55.76
N SER A 201 15.05 44.57 56.26
CA SER A 201 13.76 44.44 55.57
C SER A 201 12.97 45.75 55.44
N GLU A 202 12.28 45.96 54.31
CA GLU A 202 10.81 46.14 54.17
C GLU A 202 10.38 46.92 52.90
N ALA A 203 9.16 46.56 52.44
CA ALA A 203 8.21 47.31 51.60
C ALA A 203 8.17 47.11 50.06
N LYS A 204 6.93 46.85 49.62
CA LYS A 204 6.42 46.54 48.26
C LYS A 204 6.54 47.70 47.26
N PRO A 205 6.51 47.44 45.93
CA PRO A 205 6.50 48.50 44.91
C PRO A 205 5.13 48.72 44.23
N GLN A 206 4.80 49.99 44.00
CA GLN A 206 4.11 50.62 42.86
C GLN A 206 3.92 52.13 43.19
N PRO A 207 3.52 53.05 42.27
CA PRO A 207 3.57 53.11 40.79
C PRO A 207 4.01 54.52 40.26
N SER A 208 4.12 54.75 38.93
CA SER A 208 3.81 56.09 38.36
C SER A 208 3.56 56.14 36.83
N VAL A 209 2.67 57.07 36.47
CA VAL A 209 1.85 57.31 35.26
C VAL A 209 2.50 58.18 34.15
N ARG A 210 2.00 57.95 32.91
CA ARG A 210 1.83 58.79 31.66
C ARG A 210 2.25 60.28 31.58
N ARG A 211 2.54 60.75 30.34
CA ARG A 211 1.85 61.89 29.62
C ARG A 211 2.30 62.08 28.14
N GLY A 212 1.36 62.43 27.24
CA GLY A 212 1.56 62.97 25.85
C GLY A 212 1.61 64.52 25.85
N PRO A 213 1.09 65.31 24.86
CA PRO A 213 0.62 65.09 23.46
C PRO A 213 1.14 66.18 22.44
N GLN A 214 0.69 66.21 21.15
CA GLN A 214 0.19 67.41 20.43
C GLN A 214 -0.22 67.25 18.92
N ASN A 215 -1.47 67.70 18.66
CA ASN A 215 -2.01 68.54 17.55
C ASN A 215 -2.42 68.05 16.13
N ASN A 216 -3.59 68.59 15.76
CA ASN A 216 -4.61 68.39 14.70
C ASN A 216 -4.37 69.37 13.49
N PRO A 217 -5.22 69.60 12.44
CA PRO A 217 -6.64 69.21 12.25
C PRO A 217 -7.16 68.88 10.81
N ASN A 218 -8.43 68.42 10.77
CA ASN A 218 -9.57 68.95 9.96
C ASN A 218 -10.21 68.04 8.87
N ILE A 219 -11.48 67.64 9.12
CA ILE A 219 -12.71 67.83 8.29
C ILE A 219 -13.74 66.69 8.53
N LYS A 220 -14.96 67.10 8.90
CA LYS A 220 -16.25 66.36 9.06
C LYS A 220 -17.13 66.57 7.79
N PRO A 221 -18.40 66.11 7.64
CA PRO A 221 -19.18 65.04 8.30
C PRO A 221 -20.12 64.22 7.34
N LYS A 222 -20.89 63.25 7.88
CA LYS A 222 -22.36 62.98 7.74
C LYS A 222 -22.65 61.49 8.05
N GLU A 223 -23.29 61.13 9.17
CA GLU A 223 -24.73 61.16 9.53
C GLU A 223 -25.60 60.23 8.67
N GLU A 224 -26.13 59.17 9.28
CA GLU A 224 -27.59 59.00 9.52
C GLU A 224 -27.84 57.91 10.59
N GLU A 225 -28.76 58.24 11.50
CA GLU A 225 -29.23 57.49 12.67
C GLU A 225 -30.46 56.61 12.33
N VAL A 226 -30.86 55.77 13.30
CA VAL A 226 -32.23 55.46 13.81
C VAL A 226 -32.03 54.27 14.76
N GLU A 227 -31.95 54.48 16.09
CA GLU A 227 -33.03 54.38 17.11
C GLU A 227 -33.74 53.01 17.12
N ASP A 228 -34.08 52.34 18.22
CA ASP A 228 -33.90 52.44 19.67
C ASP A 228 -34.51 51.15 20.26
N ALA A 229 -34.00 50.67 21.41
CA ALA A 229 -34.79 50.11 22.53
C ALA A 229 -33.91 49.29 23.48
N ALA A 230 -33.54 49.91 24.59
CA ALA A 230 -32.97 49.25 25.75
C ALA A 230 -34.07 48.54 26.57
N VAL A 231 -33.84 47.27 26.92
CA VAL A 231 -34.42 46.64 28.11
C VAL A 231 -33.29 45.96 28.87
N SER A 232 -33.08 46.41 30.09
CA SER A 232 -32.15 45.90 31.09
C SER A 232 -32.67 44.63 31.76
N SER A 233 -31.83 43.61 31.96
CA SER A 233 -31.81 42.85 33.23
C SER A 233 -30.59 41.91 33.32
N ASP A 234 -29.91 42.02 34.46
CA ASP A 234 -28.82 41.20 35.03
C ASP A 234 -28.69 39.71 34.64
N GLY A 235 -27.44 39.25 34.48
CA GLY A 235 -27.03 37.84 34.60
C GLY A 235 -25.69 37.54 33.93
N PRO A 236 -24.75 36.82 34.56
CA PRO A 236 -23.32 36.90 34.25
C PRO A 236 -22.94 36.21 32.94
N GLU A 237 -21.92 36.77 32.30
CA GLU A 237 -21.27 36.28 31.09
C GLU A 237 -20.94 34.78 31.20
N SER A 238 -21.57 33.98 30.34
CA SER A 238 -21.14 32.63 30.05
C SER A 238 -20.01 32.69 29.02
N ASP A 239 -18.79 32.34 29.46
CA ASP A 239 -17.73 31.88 28.56
C ASP A 239 -18.28 30.71 27.73
N SER A 240 -18.63 30.97 26.48
CA SER A 240 -18.94 29.95 25.48
C SER A 240 -17.80 29.89 24.47
N ASP A 241 -16.68 29.33 24.91
CA ASP A 241 -15.59 28.88 24.07
C ASP A 241 -15.27 27.43 24.47
N ASP A 242 -16.06 26.46 23.98
CA ASP A 242 -15.65 25.05 23.79
C ASP A 242 -16.84 24.23 23.26
N ASP A 243 -17.08 24.26 21.95
CA ASP A 243 -18.03 23.33 21.27
C ASP A 243 -17.41 22.59 20.07
N ASP A 244 -16.07 22.59 19.92
CA ASP A 244 -15.39 21.87 18.82
C ASP A 244 -14.76 20.52 19.24
N ALA A 245 -14.93 20.07 20.48
CA ALA A 245 -14.28 18.84 21.00
C ALA A 245 -15.08 17.53 20.76
N ASP A 246 -16.38 17.62 20.47
CA ASP A 246 -17.27 16.44 20.42
C ASP A 246 -17.23 15.68 19.07
N GLY A 247 -16.94 16.37 17.96
CA GLY A 247 -16.91 15.78 16.62
C GLY A 247 -15.67 14.89 16.34
N GLU A 248 -14.50 15.29 16.84
CA GLU A 248 -13.28 14.48 16.72
C GLU A 248 -13.34 13.20 17.55
N SER A 249 -14.04 13.23 18.68
CA SER A 249 -14.21 12.08 19.57
C SER A 249 -15.07 10.98 18.92
N LEU A 250 -16.22 11.36 18.32
CA LEU A 250 -17.12 10.41 17.64
C LEU A 250 -16.50 9.79 16.39
N SER A 251 -15.84 10.60 15.56
CA SER A 251 -15.17 10.12 14.34
C SER A 251 -14.03 9.15 14.65
N ARG A 252 -13.29 9.40 15.74
CA ARG A 252 -12.24 8.51 16.24
C ARG A 252 -12.78 7.20 16.80
N ASP A 253 -13.90 7.23 17.51
CA ASP A 253 -14.57 6.02 18.01
C ASP A 253 -15.10 5.14 16.87
N LEU A 254 -15.71 5.74 15.85
CA LEU A 254 -16.14 5.04 14.63
C LEU A 254 -14.96 4.43 13.88
N ALA A 255 -13.86 5.18 13.71
CA ALA A 255 -12.66 4.69 13.06
C ALA A 255 -12.06 3.47 13.76
N LEU A 256 -12.08 3.43 15.09
CA LEU A 256 -11.60 2.28 15.86
C LEU A 256 -12.55 1.08 15.77
N ARG A 257 -13.87 1.33 15.83
CA ARG A 257 -14.88 0.26 15.79
C ARG A 257 -14.87 -0.50 14.47
N TYR A 258 -14.70 0.21 13.35
CA TYR A 258 -14.75 -0.37 12.01
C TYR A 258 -13.36 -0.49 11.35
N ASN A 259 -12.29 -0.15 12.08
CA ASN A 259 -10.91 -0.06 11.60
C ASN A 259 -10.77 0.86 10.36
N LEU A 260 -11.36 2.05 10.37
CA LEU A 260 -11.32 2.99 9.25
C LEU A 260 -9.96 3.72 9.21
N PRO A 261 -9.17 3.61 8.12
CA PRO A 261 -7.87 4.28 8.04
C PRO A 261 -8.01 5.73 7.52
N LEU A 262 -8.43 6.67 8.37
CA LEU A 262 -8.80 8.04 7.94
C LEU A 262 -7.71 9.10 8.13
N LYS A 263 -6.65 8.81 8.89
CA LYS A 263 -5.75 9.83 9.44
C LYS A 263 -4.79 10.46 8.43
N ASN A 264 -4.11 9.64 7.63
CA ASN A 264 -3.06 10.05 6.72
C ASN A 264 -3.35 9.60 5.29
N GLN A 265 -2.79 10.31 4.30
CA GLN A 265 -2.88 9.94 2.89
C GLN A 265 -1.53 10.02 2.15
N VAL A 266 -1.34 9.15 1.17
CA VAL A 266 -0.26 9.21 0.16
C VAL A 266 -0.87 9.15 -1.23
N VAL A 267 -0.42 10.00 -2.14
CA VAL A 267 -0.96 10.07 -3.51
C VAL A 267 0.06 9.53 -4.52
N LEU A 268 -0.37 8.54 -5.30
CA LEU A 268 0.35 7.95 -6.42
C LEU A 268 -0.05 8.67 -7.72
N THR A 269 0.76 9.63 -8.17
CA THR A 269 0.50 10.42 -9.39
C THR A 269 1.41 9.95 -10.53
N SER A 270 0.86 9.18 -11.47
CA SER A 270 1.62 8.79 -12.68
C SER A 270 0.77 8.50 -13.91
N HIS A 271 -0.49 8.10 -13.76
CA HIS A 271 -1.38 7.90 -14.92
C HIS A 271 -1.84 9.22 -15.50
N THR A 272 -2.18 9.23 -16.79
CA THR A 272 -2.65 10.42 -17.50
C THR A 272 -4.17 10.49 -17.62
N LYS A 273 -4.84 9.33 -17.50
CA LYS A 273 -6.31 9.20 -17.55
C LYS A 273 -6.84 8.48 -16.33
N SER A 274 -8.16 8.42 -16.20
CA SER A 274 -8.88 7.78 -15.11
C SER A 274 -8.41 6.36 -14.81
N ILE A 275 -8.29 6.05 -13.53
CA ILE A 275 -7.93 4.71 -13.07
C ILE A 275 -9.16 3.83 -13.10
N THR A 276 -9.04 2.69 -13.77
CA THR A 276 -10.13 1.73 -13.94
C THR A 276 -10.09 0.65 -12.88
N SER A 277 -8.91 0.21 -12.48
CA SER A 277 -8.75 -0.92 -11.56
C SER A 277 -7.48 -0.81 -10.73
N ILE A 278 -7.59 -1.31 -9.49
CA ILE A 278 -6.49 -1.41 -8.55
C ILE A 278 -6.49 -2.83 -8.03
N ALA A 279 -5.31 -3.47 -8.06
CA ALA A 279 -5.08 -4.74 -7.42
C ALA A 279 -3.92 -4.58 -6.43
N VAL A 280 -4.09 -5.13 -5.24
CA VAL A 280 -3.07 -5.12 -4.18
C VAL A 280 -2.61 -6.54 -3.94
N ASP A 281 -1.30 -6.72 -3.80
CA ASP A 281 -0.68 -8.01 -3.52
C ASP A 281 -1.11 -8.54 -2.13
N ALA A 282 -1.16 -9.86 -1.92
CA ALA A 282 -1.61 -10.50 -0.68
C ALA A 282 -0.86 -10.09 0.61
N PRO A 283 0.47 -9.79 0.60
CA PRO A 283 1.18 -9.17 1.72
C PRO A 283 1.02 -7.64 1.80
N GLY A 284 0.47 -6.99 0.78
CA GLY A 284 0.25 -5.54 0.73
C GLY A 284 1.48 -4.71 0.36
N ALA A 285 2.57 -5.32 -0.08
CA ALA A 285 3.82 -4.61 -0.39
C ALA A 285 3.84 -4.00 -1.80
N ARG A 286 3.10 -4.60 -2.74
CA ARG A 286 3.02 -4.16 -4.13
C ARG A 286 1.58 -3.88 -4.54
N VAL A 287 1.44 -2.94 -5.47
CA VAL A 287 0.15 -2.53 -6.04
C VAL A 287 0.29 -2.47 -7.56
N ALA A 288 -0.72 -2.94 -8.26
CA ALA A 288 -0.89 -2.77 -9.70
C ALA A 288 -2.06 -1.83 -9.95
N THR A 289 -1.84 -0.81 -10.77
CA THR A 289 -2.85 0.17 -11.15
C THR A 289 -3.04 0.13 -12.65
N GLY A 290 -4.30 0.05 -13.07
CA GLY A 290 -4.70 0.07 -14.48
C GLY A 290 -5.51 1.32 -14.78
N SER A 291 -5.29 1.90 -15.95
CA SER A 291 -5.95 3.13 -16.36
C SER A 291 -6.49 3.03 -17.79
N MET A 292 -7.38 3.97 -18.11
CA MET A 292 -7.85 4.24 -19.47
C MET A 292 -6.73 4.79 -20.38
N ASP A 293 -5.55 5.08 -19.83
CA ASP A 293 -4.35 5.46 -20.59
C ASP A 293 -3.62 4.28 -21.25
N TYR A 294 -4.19 3.06 -21.18
CA TYR A 294 -3.65 1.82 -21.76
C TYR A 294 -2.47 1.20 -20.98
N HIS A 295 -1.98 1.89 -19.94
CA HIS A 295 -0.82 1.46 -19.17
C HIS A 295 -1.22 0.78 -17.86
N MET A 296 -0.48 -0.29 -17.52
CA MET A 296 -0.47 -0.88 -16.18
C MET A 296 0.80 -0.42 -15.48
N LYS A 297 0.64 0.23 -14.33
CA LYS A 297 1.78 0.67 -13.51
C LYS A 297 1.91 -0.18 -12.26
N LEU A 298 3.15 -0.59 -11.97
CA LEU A 298 3.49 -1.40 -10.82
C LEU A 298 4.23 -0.56 -9.77
N TRP A 299 3.80 -0.69 -8.53
CA TRP A 299 4.28 0.06 -7.38
C TRP A 299 4.83 -0.89 -6.33
N ASP A 300 5.95 -0.51 -5.71
CA ASP A 300 6.59 -1.27 -4.63
C ASP A 300 6.91 -0.31 -3.48
N PHE A 301 6.21 -0.46 -2.35
CA PHE A 301 6.36 0.45 -1.22
C PHE A 301 7.68 0.29 -0.47
N ALA A 302 8.38 -0.84 -0.59
CA ALA A 302 9.67 -1.03 0.08
C ALA A 302 10.81 -0.29 -0.65
N GLY A 303 10.75 -0.26 -1.98
CA GLY A 303 11.70 0.45 -2.83
C GLY A 303 11.44 1.97 -2.91
N MET A 304 10.21 2.39 -2.63
CA MET A 304 9.74 3.76 -2.75
C MET A 304 10.16 4.59 -1.53
N ALA A 305 11.03 5.60 -1.73
CA ALA A 305 11.57 6.41 -0.62
C ALA A 305 10.93 7.80 -0.48
N ARG A 306 10.81 8.57 -1.58
CA ARG A 306 10.15 9.89 -1.58
C ARG A 306 9.61 10.28 -2.96
N GLN A 307 10.28 9.83 -4.01
CA GLN A 307 9.70 9.92 -5.36
C GLN A 307 8.65 8.84 -5.49
N VAL A 308 7.39 9.28 -5.48
CA VAL A 308 6.24 8.43 -5.68
C VAL A 308 6.18 8.06 -7.17
N ARG A 309 6.95 7.05 -7.56
CA ARG A 309 7.08 6.61 -8.95
C ARG A 309 6.81 5.13 -9.07
N PRO A 310 6.15 4.69 -10.15
CA PRO A 310 6.04 3.28 -10.44
C PRO A 310 7.44 2.74 -10.75
N PHE A 311 7.73 1.53 -10.28
CA PHE A 311 9.00 0.89 -10.63
C PHE A 311 8.94 0.30 -12.05
N ARG A 312 7.73 0.00 -12.55
CA ARG A 312 7.46 -0.46 -13.92
C ARG A 312 6.20 0.15 -14.51
N ASP A 313 6.29 0.46 -15.79
CA ASP A 313 5.20 0.95 -16.62
C ASP A 313 5.11 0.01 -17.83
N ASN A 314 3.99 -0.69 -17.95
CA ASN A 314 3.81 -1.75 -18.94
C ASN A 314 2.54 -1.50 -19.75
N GLU A 315 2.71 -1.42 -21.07
CA GLU A 315 1.60 -1.51 -22.00
C GLU A 315 1.27 -3.00 -22.25
N VAL A 316 0.15 -3.43 -21.67
CA VAL A 316 -0.25 -4.85 -21.67
C VAL A 316 -0.65 -5.31 -23.06
N GLU A 317 -1.38 -4.47 -23.78
CA GLU A 317 -1.81 -4.72 -25.16
C GLU A 317 -2.04 -3.38 -25.84
N GLU A 318 -1.50 -3.22 -27.04
CA GLU A 318 -1.55 -1.95 -27.76
C GLU A 318 -2.99 -1.56 -28.08
N GLY A 319 -3.35 -0.31 -27.76
CA GLY A 319 -4.66 0.27 -28.07
C GLY A 319 -5.84 -0.24 -27.25
N HIS A 320 -5.64 -1.10 -26.24
CA HIS A 320 -6.71 -1.64 -25.41
C HIS A 320 -6.60 -1.21 -23.94
N PRO A 321 -7.61 -0.51 -23.38
CA PRO A 321 -7.53 -0.01 -22.01
C PRO A 321 -7.64 -1.17 -21.01
N ILE A 322 -7.13 -0.97 -19.79
CA ILE A 322 -7.25 -1.98 -18.75
C ILE A 322 -8.64 -1.88 -18.12
N MET A 323 -9.35 -2.99 -18.04
CA MET A 323 -10.70 -3.06 -17.45
C MET A 323 -10.66 -3.63 -16.03
N ALA A 324 -9.86 -4.67 -15.81
CA ALA A 324 -9.71 -5.27 -14.48
C ALA A 324 -8.30 -5.83 -14.25
N LEU A 325 -7.86 -5.75 -13.00
CA LEU A 325 -6.61 -6.33 -12.51
C LEU A 325 -6.91 -7.24 -11.32
N SER A 326 -6.22 -8.37 -11.23
CA SER A 326 -6.33 -9.29 -10.09
C SER A 326 -5.00 -9.96 -9.81
N TYR A 327 -4.48 -9.80 -8.58
CA TYR A 327 -3.31 -10.56 -8.13
C TYR A 327 -3.70 -12.02 -7.88
N SER A 328 -2.77 -12.91 -8.19
CA SER A 328 -2.78 -14.28 -7.68
C SER A 328 -2.81 -14.31 -6.15
N PRO A 329 -3.41 -15.33 -5.52
CA PRO A 329 -3.47 -15.43 -4.05
C PRO A 329 -2.08 -15.53 -3.39
N THR A 330 -1.08 -15.98 -4.16
CA THR A 330 0.33 -16.04 -3.77
C THR A 330 1.10 -14.75 -4.01
N GLY A 331 0.60 -13.85 -4.86
CA GLY A 331 1.24 -12.56 -5.13
C GLY A 331 2.34 -12.56 -6.19
N ASP A 332 2.57 -13.68 -6.86
CA ASP A 332 3.66 -13.85 -7.83
C ASP A 332 3.25 -13.48 -9.27
N ARG A 333 1.96 -13.47 -9.56
CA ARG A 333 1.41 -13.13 -10.87
C ARG A 333 0.22 -12.19 -10.76
N VAL A 334 -0.04 -11.46 -11.84
CA VAL A 334 -1.16 -10.53 -12.02
C VAL A 334 -1.92 -10.90 -13.29
N LEU A 335 -3.23 -11.13 -13.17
CA LEU A 335 -4.13 -11.21 -14.30
C LEU A 335 -4.49 -9.78 -14.73
N ALA A 336 -4.17 -9.44 -15.97
CA ALA A 336 -4.54 -8.18 -16.59
C ALA A 336 -5.60 -8.42 -17.68
N VAL A 337 -6.79 -7.90 -17.42
CA VAL A 337 -7.91 -7.93 -18.36
C VAL A 337 -7.99 -6.58 -19.03
N THR A 338 -7.65 -6.56 -20.31
CA THR A 338 -7.80 -5.41 -21.20
C THR A 338 -9.17 -5.44 -21.86
N GLY A 339 -9.59 -4.33 -22.48
CA GLY A 339 -10.79 -4.26 -23.33
C GLY A 339 -10.68 -5.05 -24.64
N SER A 340 -9.77 -6.04 -24.71
CA SER A 340 -9.64 -6.98 -25.81
C SER A 340 -10.31 -8.31 -25.46
N SER A 341 -10.28 -9.25 -26.40
CA SER A 341 -10.74 -10.63 -26.16
C SER A 341 -9.66 -11.54 -25.58
N GLN A 342 -8.44 -11.02 -25.36
CA GLN A 342 -7.25 -11.79 -25.01
C GLN A 342 -6.60 -11.25 -23.73
N PRO A 343 -7.18 -11.55 -22.56
CA PRO A 343 -6.53 -11.21 -21.30
C PRO A 343 -5.15 -11.87 -21.19
N THR A 344 -4.29 -11.26 -20.37
CA THR A 344 -2.90 -11.70 -20.21
C THR A 344 -2.56 -11.88 -18.74
N VAL A 345 -1.63 -12.79 -18.46
CA VAL A 345 -1.05 -12.98 -17.14
C VAL A 345 0.39 -12.47 -17.20
N LEU A 346 0.69 -11.58 -16.26
CA LEU A 346 1.97 -10.94 -16.07
C LEU A 346 2.61 -11.50 -14.81
N SER A 347 3.93 -11.61 -14.82
CA SER A 347 4.72 -11.87 -13.63
C SER A 347 4.66 -10.70 -12.66
N ARG A 348 5.11 -10.89 -11.42
CA ARG A 348 5.22 -9.84 -10.39
C ARG A 348 6.06 -8.64 -10.82
N GLU A 349 6.96 -8.83 -11.78
CA GLU A 349 7.82 -7.80 -12.37
C GLU A 349 7.24 -7.17 -13.64
N GLY A 350 6.05 -7.59 -14.06
CA GLY A 350 5.36 -7.05 -15.24
C GLY A 350 5.74 -7.69 -16.56
N VAL A 351 6.42 -8.84 -16.55
CA VAL A 351 6.76 -9.61 -17.75
C VAL A 351 5.56 -10.45 -18.20
N LYS A 352 5.20 -10.40 -19.48
CA LYS A 352 4.10 -11.22 -20.05
C LYS A 352 4.51 -12.70 -20.04
N GLU A 353 3.75 -13.53 -19.31
CA GLU A 353 4.01 -14.97 -19.20
C GLU A 353 3.02 -15.77 -20.05
N HIS A 354 1.72 -15.46 -19.95
CA HIS A 354 0.67 -16.15 -20.69
C HIS A 354 -0.29 -15.16 -21.33
N GLN A 355 -0.70 -15.44 -22.57
CA GLN A 355 -1.79 -14.73 -23.23
C GLN A 355 -2.92 -15.71 -23.54
N PHE A 356 -4.17 -15.27 -23.44
CA PHE A 356 -5.31 -16.14 -23.61
C PHE A 356 -5.68 -16.19 -25.10
N VAL A 357 -6.17 -17.33 -25.57
CA VAL A 357 -6.51 -17.49 -26.99
C VAL A 357 -7.70 -16.59 -27.36
N LYS A 358 -7.71 -16.10 -28.60
CA LYS A 358 -8.86 -15.38 -29.16
C LYS A 358 -9.91 -16.41 -29.57
N GLY A 359 -11.17 -16.15 -29.24
CA GLY A 359 -12.29 -16.95 -29.71
C GLY A 359 -12.54 -16.75 -31.21
N ASP A 360 -13.03 -17.80 -31.86
CA ASP A 360 -13.53 -17.68 -33.22
C ASP A 360 -14.86 -16.93 -33.22
N MET A 361 -14.87 -15.75 -33.84
CA MET A 361 -16.02 -14.85 -33.87
C MET A 361 -17.17 -15.39 -34.73
N TYR A 362 -16.90 -16.31 -35.66
CA TYR A 362 -17.90 -16.85 -36.58
C TYR A 362 -18.64 -18.06 -36.02
N VAL A 363 -18.19 -18.61 -34.90
CA VAL A 363 -18.85 -19.74 -34.24
C VAL A 363 -20.00 -19.22 -33.36
N MET A 364 -21.21 -19.72 -33.63
CA MET A 364 -22.42 -19.30 -32.93
C MET A 364 -22.53 -19.87 -31.51
N ASP A 365 -22.12 -21.12 -31.28
CA ASP A 365 -22.15 -21.72 -29.94
C ASP A 365 -20.82 -21.50 -29.20
N MET A 366 -20.89 -20.71 -28.13
CA MET A 366 -19.73 -20.29 -27.35
C MET A 366 -19.01 -21.44 -26.63
N VAL A 367 -19.61 -22.63 -26.55
CA VAL A 367 -18.94 -23.83 -26.00
C VAL A 367 -17.81 -24.30 -26.91
N HIS A 368 -17.95 -24.11 -28.22
CA HIS A 368 -16.96 -24.58 -29.21
C HIS A 368 -15.85 -23.54 -29.48
N THR A 369 -16.00 -22.31 -29.01
CA THR A 369 -14.96 -21.30 -29.10
C THR A 369 -13.97 -21.47 -27.96
N LYS A 370 -12.67 -21.44 -28.28
CA LYS A 370 -11.60 -21.70 -27.31
C LYS A 370 -11.22 -20.49 -26.44
N GLY A 371 -11.70 -19.30 -26.82
CA GLY A 371 -11.47 -18.05 -26.09
C GLY A 371 -12.61 -17.07 -26.28
N HIS A 372 -12.51 -15.90 -25.69
CA HIS A 372 -13.57 -14.88 -25.79
C HIS A 372 -13.68 -14.37 -27.22
N THR A 373 -14.91 -14.12 -27.68
CA THR A 373 -15.19 -13.61 -29.03
C THR A 373 -15.42 -12.09 -29.04
N HIS A 374 -15.56 -11.49 -27.86
CA HIS A 374 -15.77 -10.06 -27.66
C HIS A 374 -14.85 -9.51 -26.56
N SER A 375 -14.85 -8.18 -26.41
CA SER A 375 -14.14 -7.46 -25.33
C SER A 375 -14.48 -8.01 -23.94
N CYS A 376 -13.43 -8.22 -23.14
CA CYS A 376 -13.53 -8.64 -21.76
C CYS A 376 -13.86 -7.45 -20.85
N THR A 377 -14.81 -7.67 -19.96
CA THR A 377 -15.33 -6.64 -19.04
C THR A 377 -14.75 -6.77 -17.63
N GLY A 378 -14.27 -7.96 -17.26
CA GLY A 378 -13.71 -8.22 -15.95
C GLY A 378 -13.02 -9.56 -15.84
N GLY A 379 -12.32 -9.76 -14.72
CA GLY A 379 -11.71 -11.02 -14.37
C GLY A 379 -11.29 -11.06 -12.92
N ALA A 380 -11.24 -12.27 -12.39
CA ALA A 380 -10.89 -12.53 -11.01
C ALA A 380 -10.00 -13.78 -10.94
N TRP A 381 -8.91 -13.68 -10.19
CA TRP A 381 -8.19 -14.86 -9.75
C TRP A 381 -9.02 -15.63 -8.73
N HIS A 382 -8.89 -16.95 -8.73
CA HIS A 382 -9.48 -17.77 -7.68
C HIS A 382 -8.83 -17.42 -6.31
N PRO A 383 -9.62 -17.27 -5.22
CA PRO A 383 -9.12 -16.75 -3.95
C PRO A 383 -8.10 -17.67 -3.24
N THR A 384 -8.18 -18.99 -3.45
CA THR A 384 -7.27 -19.97 -2.82
C THR A 384 -6.37 -20.70 -3.83
N LEU A 385 -6.93 -21.17 -4.94
CA LEU A 385 -6.21 -21.90 -5.99
C LEU A 385 -5.36 -20.98 -6.88
N LYS A 386 -4.04 -21.15 -6.80
CA LYS A 386 -3.09 -20.39 -7.61
C LYS A 386 -3.27 -20.57 -9.13
N GLN A 387 -3.69 -21.74 -9.61
CA GLN A 387 -3.74 -21.96 -11.07
C GLN A 387 -5.05 -21.52 -11.73
N SER A 388 -6.10 -21.23 -10.96
CA SER A 388 -7.45 -21.04 -11.49
C SER A 388 -7.82 -19.56 -11.59
N MET A 389 -8.43 -19.17 -12.71
CA MET A 389 -8.85 -17.80 -13.00
C MET A 389 -10.20 -17.79 -13.73
N ALA A 390 -10.97 -16.72 -13.56
CA ALA A 390 -12.20 -16.47 -14.32
C ALA A 390 -12.10 -15.14 -15.07
N THR A 391 -12.63 -15.09 -16.28
CA THR A 391 -12.79 -13.86 -17.07
C THR A 391 -14.20 -13.79 -17.62
N CYS A 392 -14.73 -12.58 -17.78
CA CYS A 392 -16.04 -12.34 -18.37
C CYS A 392 -15.96 -11.36 -19.53
N ALA A 393 -16.88 -11.50 -20.47
CA ALA A 393 -16.93 -10.67 -21.66
C ALA A 393 -18.36 -10.38 -22.12
N LEU A 394 -18.47 -9.42 -23.03
CA LEU A 394 -19.72 -9.06 -23.70
C LEU A 394 -20.23 -10.16 -24.65
N ASP A 395 -19.44 -11.21 -24.90
CA ASP A 395 -19.91 -12.41 -25.60
C ASP A 395 -20.95 -13.22 -24.80
N GLY A 396 -21.26 -12.79 -23.58
CA GLY A 396 -22.26 -13.39 -22.70
C GLY A 396 -21.75 -14.63 -21.98
N THR A 397 -20.44 -14.76 -21.86
CA THR A 397 -19.80 -15.88 -21.18
C THR A 397 -18.89 -15.47 -20.04
N VAL A 398 -18.85 -16.31 -19.02
CA VAL A 398 -17.75 -16.38 -18.07
C VAL A 398 -16.93 -17.61 -18.42
N ARG A 399 -15.63 -17.43 -18.62
CA ARG A 399 -14.71 -18.52 -18.95
C ARG A 399 -13.77 -18.77 -17.78
N LEU A 400 -13.56 -20.05 -17.49
CA LEU A 400 -12.59 -20.48 -16.50
C LEU A 400 -11.32 -20.93 -17.20
N TRP A 401 -10.20 -20.61 -16.59
CA TRP A 401 -8.87 -20.84 -17.13
C TRP A 401 -7.99 -21.45 -16.07
N LYS A 402 -7.13 -22.36 -16.49
CA LYS A 402 -6.10 -22.98 -15.66
C LYS A 402 -4.74 -22.63 -16.22
N LEU A 403 -3.84 -22.06 -15.43
CA LEU A 403 -2.49 -21.69 -15.87
C LEU A 403 -1.68 -22.88 -16.40
N ASP A 404 -1.86 -24.06 -15.80
CA ASP A 404 -1.30 -25.34 -16.21
C ASP A 404 -2.18 -26.08 -17.23
N GLY A 405 -3.19 -25.40 -17.77
CA GLY A 405 -4.12 -25.93 -18.74
C GLY A 405 -3.51 -26.09 -20.14
N LYS A 406 -4.35 -26.54 -21.06
CA LYS A 406 -3.94 -26.73 -22.46
C LYS A 406 -3.64 -25.39 -23.11
N THR A 407 -2.62 -25.38 -23.97
CA THR A 407 -2.25 -24.23 -24.79
C THR A 407 -2.33 -24.57 -26.28
N ALA A 408 -2.67 -23.60 -27.12
CA ALA A 408 -2.47 -23.67 -28.57
C ALA A 408 -1.73 -22.42 -29.03
N PHE A 409 -0.68 -22.59 -29.84
CA PHE A 409 0.18 -21.48 -30.28
C PHE A 409 0.69 -20.62 -29.11
N ASN A 410 1.12 -21.27 -28.01
CA ASN A 410 1.54 -20.63 -26.75
C ASN A 410 0.49 -19.73 -26.08
N LYS A 411 -0.78 -19.84 -26.49
CA LYS A 411 -1.91 -19.15 -25.85
C LYS A 411 -2.74 -20.12 -25.04
N LEU A 412 -3.16 -19.68 -23.86
CA LEU A 412 -3.95 -20.50 -22.95
C LEU A 412 -5.34 -20.72 -23.52
N LEU A 413 -5.82 -21.97 -23.48
CA LEU A 413 -7.18 -22.35 -23.86
C LEU A 413 -8.10 -22.31 -22.64
N ASN A 414 -9.37 -22.02 -22.86
CA ASN A 414 -10.34 -22.07 -21.76
C ASN A 414 -10.55 -23.52 -21.29
N ASP A 415 -10.73 -23.70 -19.99
CA ASP A 415 -11.02 -25.00 -19.37
C ASP A 415 -12.54 -25.25 -19.36
N GLN A 416 -13.32 -24.23 -19.00
CA GLN A 416 -14.79 -24.30 -18.97
C GLN A 416 -15.43 -23.01 -19.49
N VAL A 417 -16.65 -23.13 -20.02
CA VAL A 417 -17.48 -21.99 -20.47
C VAL A 417 -18.80 -22.01 -19.71
N ILE A 418 -19.19 -20.86 -19.17
CA ILE A 418 -20.46 -20.64 -18.50
C ILE A 418 -21.24 -19.62 -19.32
N LYS A 419 -22.42 -20.01 -19.81
CA LYS A 419 -23.25 -19.19 -20.69
C LYS A 419 -24.33 -18.47 -19.90
N PHE A 420 -24.40 -17.16 -20.02
CA PHE A 420 -25.43 -16.34 -19.38
C PHE A 420 -26.57 -16.09 -20.37
N LYS A 421 -27.80 -16.19 -19.86
CA LYS A 421 -29.02 -16.03 -20.65
C LYS A 421 -29.99 -15.10 -19.94
N SER A 422 -30.65 -14.25 -20.73
CA SER A 422 -31.79 -13.44 -20.30
C SER A 422 -32.96 -14.32 -19.86
N LYS A 423 -33.95 -13.72 -19.20
CA LYS A 423 -35.24 -14.37 -18.89
C LYS A 423 -35.91 -14.99 -20.12
N GLN A 424 -35.72 -14.39 -21.30
CA GLN A 424 -36.24 -14.90 -22.58
C GLN A 424 -35.38 -16.04 -23.18
N GLY A 425 -34.31 -16.47 -22.50
CA GLY A 425 -33.39 -17.51 -22.98
C GLY A 425 -32.37 -17.03 -24.02
N LYS A 426 -32.41 -15.74 -24.39
CA LYS A 426 -31.44 -15.11 -25.31
C LYS A 426 -30.08 -14.89 -24.65
N ARG A 427 -29.02 -14.89 -25.45
CA ARG A 427 -27.67 -14.51 -25.01
C ARG A 427 -27.69 -13.08 -24.49
N ILE A 428 -27.02 -12.84 -23.37
CA ILE A 428 -26.91 -11.52 -22.75
C ILE A 428 -25.48 -11.27 -22.30
N GLU A 429 -25.04 -10.02 -22.43
CA GLU A 429 -23.71 -9.56 -22.06
C GLU A 429 -23.46 -9.73 -20.55
N VAL A 430 -22.25 -10.16 -20.20
CA VAL A 430 -21.81 -10.27 -18.81
C VAL A 430 -20.88 -9.09 -18.51
N THR A 431 -21.22 -8.33 -17.47
CA THR A 431 -20.58 -7.05 -17.16
C THR A 431 -19.49 -7.18 -16.11
N THR A 432 -19.65 -8.07 -15.15
CA THR A 432 -18.63 -8.34 -14.13
C THR A 432 -18.72 -9.78 -13.64
N CYS A 433 -17.61 -10.32 -13.18
CA CYS A 433 -17.54 -11.64 -12.56
C CYS A 433 -16.70 -11.62 -11.28
N ALA A 434 -17.04 -12.49 -10.33
CA ALA A 434 -16.33 -12.64 -9.07
C ALA A 434 -16.48 -14.06 -8.54
N TYR A 435 -15.46 -14.54 -7.83
CA TYR A 435 -15.60 -15.71 -6.98
C TYR A 435 -16.20 -15.32 -5.64
N ASN A 436 -16.92 -16.25 -5.01
CA ASN A 436 -17.12 -16.21 -3.56
C ASN A 436 -15.79 -16.42 -2.82
N ILE A 437 -15.79 -16.21 -1.50
CA ILE A 437 -14.56 -16.17 -0.71
C ILE A 437 -13.83 -17.53 -0.64
N ASP A 438 -14.55 -18.66 -0.67
CA ASP A 438 -13.96 -20.01 -0.73
C ASP A 438 -13.53 -20.41 -2.17
N GLY A 439 -14.11 -19.76 -3.19
CA GLY A 439 -13.90 -20.02 -4.62
C GLY A 439 -14.75 -21.17 -5.19
N SER A 440 -15.69 -21.73 -4.43
CA SER A 440 -16.55 -22.83 -4.90
C SER A 440 -17.62 -22.40 -5.90
N VAL A 441 -18.01 -21.13 -5.88
CA VAL A 441 -19.07 -20.57 -6.75
C VAL A 441 -18.52 -19.36 -7.50
N VAL A 442 -18.72 -19.34 -8.81
CA VAL A 442 -18.45 -18.16 -9.63
C VAL A 442 -19.74 -17.40 -9.91
N PHE A 443 -19.69 -16.10 -9.72
CA PHE A 443 -20.79 -15.18 -9.94
C PHE A 443 -20.54 -14.36 -11.21
N GLY A 444 -21.61 -14.07 -11.93
CA GLY A 444 -21.60 -13.11 -13.04
C GLY A 444 -22.84 -12.24 -13.00
N ALA A 445 -22.65 -10.95 -13.31
CA ALA A 445 -23.76 -10.02 -13.52
C ALA A 445 -24.01 -9.82 -15.02
N THR A 446 -25.27 -9.58 -15.37
CA THR A 446 -25.71 -9.32 -16.74
C THR A 446 -26.16 -7.87 -16.93
N ALA A 447 -26.14 -7.38 -18.17
CA ALA A 447 -26.61 -6.03 -18.51
C ALA A 447 -28.08 -5.74 -18.10
N GLU A 448 -28.93 -6.78 -18.02
CA GLU A 448 -30.31 -6.69 -17.51
C GLU A 448 -30.41 -6.44 -15.98
N GLY A 449 -29.29 -6.28 -15.28
CA GLY A 449 -29.26 -6.09 -13.83
C GLY A 449 -29.53 -7.36 -13.03
N SER A 450 -29.43 -8.54 -13.65
CA SER A 450 -29.52 -9.83 -12.96
C SER A 450 -28.14 -10.37 -12.60
N VAL A 451 -28.05 -11.12 -11.50
CA VAL A 451 -26.84 -11.78 -11.03
C VAL A 451 -27.08 -13.27 -10.92
N PHE A 452 -26.15 -14.08 -11.42
CA PHE A 452 -26.22 -15.53 -11.36
C PHE A 452 -24.97 -16.11 -10.72
N GLY A 453 -25.14 -17.14 -9.89
CA GLY A 453 -24.04 -17.91 -9.31
C GLY A 453 -24.05 -19.34 -9.85
N TYR A 454 -22.88 -19.86 -10.21
CA TYR A 454 -22.67 -21.21 -10.71
C TYR A 454 -21.69 -21.94 -9.80
N ASP A 455 -22.15 -23.07 -9.23
CA ASP A 455 -21.35 -23.91 -8.35
C ASP A 455 -20.40 -24.78 -9.18
N LEU A 456 -19.10 -24.58 -9.01
CA LEU A 456 -18.04 -25.22 -9.78
C LEU A 456 -17.79 -26.67 -9.37
N ARG A 457 -18.34 -27.10 -8.22
CA ARG A 457 -18.28 -28.49 -7.76
C ARG A 457 -19.26 -29.39 -8.53
N ARG A 458 -20.24 -28.80 -9.21
CA ARG A 458 -21.21 -29.54 -10.01
C ARG A 458 -20.57 -29.93 -11.33
N SER A 459 -20.83 -31.17 -11.77
CA SER A 459 -20.30 -31.69 -13.04
C SER A 459 -20.79 -30.91 -14.27
N THR A 460 -21.90 -30.16 -14.16
CA THR A 460 -22.41 -29.34 -15.26
C THR A 460 -22.64 -27.90 -14.81
N THR A 461 -22.11 -26.95 -15.59
CA THR A 461 -22.28 -25.51 -15.41
C THR A 461 -23.42 -24.94 -16.27
N LEU A 462 -24.35 -25.81 -16.70
CA LEU A 462 -25.48 -25.45 -17.57
C LEU A 462 -26.56 -24.65 -16.84
N THR A 463 -26.74 -24.88 -15.53
CA THR A 463 -27.78 -24.24 -14.73
C THR A 463 -27.15 -23.46 -13.57
N PRO A 464 -27.61 -22.23 -13.30
CA PRO A 464 -27.16 -21.48 -12.14
C PRO A 464 -27.65 -22.16 -10.86
N SER A 465 -26.77 -22.26 -9.86
CA SER A 465 -27.13 -22.63 -8.49
C SER A 465 -27.85 -21.50 -7.77
N LEU A 466 -27.50 -20.25 -8.08
CA LEU A 466 -28.10 -19.04 -7.53
C LEU A 466 -28.61 -18.15 -8.65
N LYS A 467 -29.84 -17.65 -8.52
CA LYS A 467 -30.49 -16.77 -9.49
C LYS A 467 -31.06 -15.57 -8.76
N LEU A 468 -30.49 -14.40 -9.02
CA LEU A 468 -30.97 -13.12 -8.52
C LEU A 468 -31.42 -12.27 -9.71
N GLN A 469 -32.69 -12.43 -10.08
CA GLN A 469 -33.28 -11.71 -11.20
C GLN A 469 -33.76 -10.32 -10.74
N GLY A 470 -33.38 -9.27 -11.47
CA GLY A 470 -33.75 -7.90 -11.12
C GLY A 470 -33.06 -7.39 -9.86
N ALA A 471 -31.76 -7.69 -9.70
CA ALA A 471 -30.96 -7.12 -8.62
C ALA A 471 -30.87 -5.60 -8.75
N HIS A 472 -30.68 -5.11 -9.98
CA HIS A 472 -30.59 -3.69 -10.33
C HIS A 472 -31.42 -3.38 -11.59
N ALA A 473 -31.63 -2.11 -11.88
CA ALA A 473 -32.27 -1.67 -13.11
C ALA A 473 -31.45 -2.12 -14.35
N PRO A 474 -32.10 -2.52 -15.46
CA PRO A 474 -31.40 -2.86 -16.69
C PRO A 474 -30.67 -1.62 -17.22
N GLY A 475 -29.46 -1.82 -17.76
CA GLY A 475 -28.65 -0.76 -18.34
C GLY A 475 -27.88 -1.26 -19.57
N SER A 476 -27.09 -0.38 -20.19
CA SER A 476 -26.09 -0.81 -21.17
C SER A 476 -25.00 -1.64 -20.51
N ALA A 477 -24.22 -2.38 -21.31
CA ALA A 477 -23.04 -3.11 -20.84
C ALA A 477 -22.17 -2.30 -19.87
N ASP A 478 -21.92 -1.04 -20.20
CA ASP A 478 -21.01 -0.19 -19.44
C ASP A 478 -21.67 0.48 -18.23
N LEU A 479 -23.00 0.62 -18.20
CA LEU A 479 -23.69 1.35 -17.11
C LEU A 479 -24.50 0.46 -16.18
N SER A 480 -24.57 -0.84 -16.44
CA SER A 480 -25.31 -1.77 -15.58
C SER A 480 -24.52 -2.13 -14.30
N VAL A 481 -24.65 -3.37 -13.83
CA VAL A 481 -23.97 -3.85 -12.62
C VAL A 481 -22.46 -3.83 -12.87
N SER A 482 -21.77 -2.92 -12.20
CA SER A 482 -20.35 -2.66 -12.38
C SER A 482 -19.47 -3.57 -11.50
N ASN A 483 -19.99 -4.04 -10.36
CA ASN A 483 -19.18 -4.83 -9.44
C ASN A 483 -19.94 -5.79 -8.54
N ILE A 484 -19.32 -6.94 -8.26
CA ILE A 484 -19.72 -7.91 -7.25
C ILE A 484 -18.54 -8.15 -6.30
N LYS A 485 -18.76 -8.01 -4.99
CA LYS A 485 -17.76 -8.36 -3.97
C LYS A 485 -18.39 -9.04 -2.77
N PHE A 486 -17.62 -9.94 -2.15
CA PHE A 486 -18.04 -10.68 -0.96
C PHE A 486 -17.48 -9.99 0.28
N ALA A 487 -18.34 -9.80 1.28
CA ALA A 487 -17.94 -9.39 2.62
C ALA A 487 -17.48 -10.60 3.44
N ASN A 488 -18.23 -11.70 3.30
CA ASN A 488 -17.95 -12.98 3.94
C ASN A 488 -18.68 -14.11 3.17
N GLU A 489 -18.68 -15.33 3.71
CA GLU A 489 -19.34 -16.51 3.12
C GLU A 489 -20.85 -16.39 2.93
N LYS A 490 -21.50 -15.43 3.59
CA LYS A 490 -22.96 -15.29 3.62
C LYS A 490 -23.42 -14.03 2.91
N VAL A 491 -22.63 -12.95 2.96
CA VAL A 491 -23.03 -11.62 2.52
C VAL A 491 -22.14 -11.15 1.37
N PHE A 492 -22.79 -10.67 0.32
CA PHE A 492 -22.12 -10.03 -0.81
C PHE A 492 -22.84 -8.74 -1.22
N GLY A 493 -22.10 -7.84 -1.86
CA GLY A 493 -22.60 -6.58 -2.38
C GLY A 493 -22.58 -6.56 -3.90
N THR A 494 -23.56 -5.85 -4.48
CA THR A 494 -23.66 -5.54 -5.90
C THR A 494 -23.74 -4.03 -6.08
N ARG A 495 -22.92 -3.46 -6.97
CA ARG A 495 -22.95 -2.04 -7.36
C ARG A 495 -23.47 -1.92 -8.77
N SER A 496 -24.30 -0.92 -9.04
CA SER A 496 -24.73 -0.60 -10.39
C SER A 496 -24.68 0.89 -10.63
N CYS A 497 -24.35 1.27 -11.87
CA CYS A 497 -24.38 2.66 -12.31
C CYS A 497 -25.76 3.05 -12.89
N SER A 498 -26.64 2.07 -13.15
CA SER A 498 -27.95 2.32 -13.78
C SER A 498 -29.00 2.84 -12.79
N ASP A 499 -28.88 2.45 -11.52
CA ASP A 499 -29.76 2.85 -10.43
C ASP A 499 -29.03 3.55 -9.28
N ASP A 500 -27.76 3.95 -9.50
CA ASP A 500 -26.90 4.70 -8.57
C ASP A 500 -26.93 4.18 -7.13
N CYS A 501 -26.96 2.85 -6.99
CA CYS A 501 -27.09 2.21 -5.68
C CYS A 501 -26.17 1.01 -5.49
N VAL A 502 -25.91 0.72 -4.21
CA VAL A 502 -25.26 -0.51 -3.76
C VAL A 502 -26.24 -1.33 -2.96
N LYS A 503 -26.44 -2.59 -3.35
CA LYS A 503 -27.33 -3.53 -2.65
C LYS A 503 -26.51 -4.64 -2.00
N LEU A 504 -26.83 -4.96 -0.75
CA LEU A 504 -26.23 -6.06 0.00
C LEU A 504 -27.21 -7.22 0.07
N TRP A 505 -26.71 -8.44 -0.10
CA TRP A 505 -27.52 -9.65 -0.24
C TRP A 505 -27.01 -10.75 0.67
N ASP A 506 -27.91 -11.53 1.27
CA ASP A 506 -27.57 -12.82 1.89
C ASP A 506 -27.70 -13.92 0.83
N ILE A 507 -26.65 -14.69 0.61
CA ILE A 507 -26.63 -15.81 -0.34
C ILE A 507 -27.75 -16.82 -0.04
N ARG A 508 -28.13 -16.96 1.23
CA ARG A 508 -29.17 -17.89 1.68
C ARG A 508 -30.59 -17.33 1.47
N LYS A 509 -30.73 -16.01 1.33
CA LYS A 509 -32.01 -15.30 1.17
C LYS A 509 -31.90 -14.23 0.08
N LEU A 510 -32.03 -14.66 -1.16
CA LEU A 510 -31.91 -13.81 -2.36
C LEU A 510 -33.20 -13.08 -2.77
N ALA A 511 -34.33 -13.34 -2.12
CA ALA A 511 -35.62 -12.76 -2.53
C ALA A 511 -35.68 -11.23 -2.34
N SER A 512 -34.94 -10.69 -1.37
CA SER A 512 -34.91 -9.26 -1.04
C SER A 512 -33.51 -8.87 -0.59
N PRO A 513 -33.02 -7.66 -0.94
CA PRO A 513 -31.75 -7.18 -0.43
C PRO A 513 -31.82 -7.02 1.10
N LEU A 514 -30.71 -7.30 1.78
CA LEU A 514 -30.53 -6.96 3.20
C LEU A 514 -30.54 -5.45 3.39
N LYS A 515 -29.89 -4.74 2.46
CA LYS A 515 -29.68 -3.30 2.53
C LYS A 515 -29.58 -2.71 1.14
N THR A 516 -30.14 -1.52 0.96
CA THR A 516 -30.01 -0.73 -0.25
C THR A 516 -29.42 0.61 0.14
N LEU A 517 -28.19 0.87 -0.30
CA LEU A 517 -27.48 2.12 -0.13
C LEU A 517 -27.77 2.98 -1.36
N THR A 518 -28.58 4.01 -1.18
CA THR A 518 -28.95 4.99 -2.21
C THR A 518 -27.97 6.16 -2.21
N ASP A 519 -28.10 7.04 -3.21
CA ASP A 519 -27.32 8.28 -3.32
C ASP A 519 -25.81 8.04 -3.48
N VAL A 520 -25.45 6.99 -4.22
CA VAL A 520 -24.07 6.65 -4.55
C VAL A 520 -23.86 6.74 -6.07
N PRO A 521 -23.86 7.96 -6.65
CA PRO A 521 -23.81 8.14 -8.09
C PRO A 521 -22.50 7.63 -8.70
N SER A 522 -22.61 7.01 -9.88
CA SER A 522 -21.46 6.47 -10.62
C SER A 522 -21.56 6.72 -12.13
N HIS A 523 -20.63 7.49 -12.68
CA HIS A 523 -20.54 7.75 -14.13
C HIS A 523 -19.58 6.80 -14.85
N PHE A 524 -18.85 5.96 -14.10
CA PHE A 524 -17.83 5.05 -14.65
C PHE A 524 -18.28 3.61 -14.53
N GLY A 525 -18.33 2.89 -15.65
CA GLY A 525 -18.74 1.47 -15.68
C GLY A 525 -17.86 0.50 -14.92
N VAL A 526 -16.63 0.92 -14.62
CA VAL A 526 -15.63 0.17 -13.86
C VAL A 526 -15.69 0.43 -12.35
N ALA A 527 -16.64 1.27 -11.91
CA ALA A 527 -16.69 1.67 -10.52
C ALA A 527 -17.05 0.50 -9.60
N ASN A 528 -16.33 0.35 -8.49
CA ASN A 528 -16.37 -0.86 -7.67
C ASN A 528 -16.70 -0.57 -6.20
N MET A 529 -16.60 -1.59 -5.35
CA MET A 529 -16.73 -1.45 -3.90
C MET A 529 -15.70 -2.34 -3.21
N ALA A 530 -15.39 -2.05 -1.94
CA ALA A 530 -14.52 -2.90 -1.15
C ALA A 530 -15.01 -3.05 0.29
N PHE A 531 -14.96 -4.28 0.82
CA PHE A 531 -15.25 -4.55 2.22
C PHE A 531 -13.96 -4.51 3.05
N ASN A 532 -14.09 -4.14 4.32
CA ASN A 532 -13.00 -4.32 5.26
C ASN A 532 -12.73 -5.81 5.52
N ALA A 533 -11.60 -6.10 6.16
CA ALA A 533 -11.15 -7.47 6.42
C ALA A 533 -12.18 -8.34 7.17
N THR A 534 -12.96 -7.71 8.05
CA THR A 534 -13.98 -8.37 8.88
C THR A 534 -15.35 -8.47 8.21
N GLY A 535 -15.55 -7.81 7.06
CA GLY A 535 -16.84 -7.72 6.38
C GLY A 535 -17.91 -6.92 7.14
N THR A 536 -17.50 -6.06 8.08
CA THR A 536 -18.40 -5.23 8.90
C THR A 536 -18.66 -3.85 8.29
N ALA A 537 -17.76 -3.36 7.44
CA ALA A 537 -17.91 -2.09 6.75
C ALA A 537 -17.62 -2.24 5.25
N VAL A 538 -18.26 -1.39 4.44
CA VAL A 538 -18.05 -1.29 3.00
C VAL A 538 -17.66 0.13 2.64
N ALA A 539 -16.65 0.28 1.79
CA ALA A 539 -16.21 1.55 1.21
C ALA A 539 -16.68 1.62 -0.25
N VAL A 540 -17.28 2.74 -0.62
CA VAL A 540 -17.85 2.97 -1.95
C VAL A 540 -17.52 4.39 -2.41
N GLY A 541 -16.95 4.51 -3.61
CA GLY A 541 -16.63 5.82 -4.21
C GLY A 541 -17.82 6.41 -4.97
N THR A 542 -18.03 7.71 -4.88
CA THR A 542 -19.02 8.47 -5.67
C THR A 542 -18.32 9.26 -6.78
N SER A 543 -19.03 9.46 -7.87
CA SER A 543 -18.56 10.28 -8.98
C SER A 543 -19.31 11.60 -9.08
N VAL A 544 -18.60 12.61 -9.55
CA VAL A 544 -19.12 13.94 -9.82
C VAL A 544 -18.77 14.37 -11.24
N PRO A 545 -19.65 15.12 -11.93
CA PRO A 545 -19.32 15.75 -13.20
C PRO A 545 -18.19 16.77 -13.03
N SER A 546 -17.27 16.80 -14.00
CA SER A 546 -16.17 17.78 -14.02
C SER A 546 -16.69 19.22 -14.27
N GLY A 547 -16.02 20.21 -13.69
CA GLY A 547 -16.26 21.64 -13.95
C GLY A 547 -17.37 22.27 -13.10
N LYS A 548 -17.75 21.63 -11.99
CA LYS A 548 -18.79 22.13 -11.07
C LYS A 548 -18.26 22.40 -9.67
N ASP A 549 -16.94 22.31 -9.47
CA ASP A 549 -16.26 22.46 -8.18
C ASP A 549 -16.88 21.55 -7.11
N ARG A 550 -17.23 20.33 -7.52
CA ARG A 550 -17.78 19.31 -6.63
C ARG A 550 -16.70 18.29 -6.31
N HIS A 551 -16.80 17.71 -5.12
CA HIS A 551 -15.89 16.69 -4.66
C HIS A 551 -16.55 15.31 -4.79
N GLY A 552 -15.92 14.38 -5.52
CA GLY A 552 -16.24 12.97 -5.36
C GLY A 552 -15.89 12.54 -3.95
N GLN A 553 -16.62 11.57 -3.40
CA GLN A 553 -16.46 11.15 -2.02
C GLN A 553 -16.25 9.65 -1.93
N VAL A 554 -15.54 9.20 -0.90
CA VAL A 554 -15.47 7.79 -0.52
C VAL A 554 -16.34 7.62 0.72
N LEU A 555 -17.51 7.01 0.53
CA LEU A 555 -18.50 6.77 1.57
C LEU A 555 -18.25 5.42 2.23
N PHE A 556 -18.27 5.40 3.56
CA PHE A 556 -18.18 4.18 4.37
C PHE A 556 -19.54 3.86 4.95
N PHE A 557 -19.99 2.62 4.82
CA PHE A 557 -21.27 2.17 5.38
C PHE A 557 -21.08 0.95 6.28
N ASP A 558 -21.89 0.85 7.32
CA ASP A 558 -22.01 -0.38 8.11
C ASP A 558 -22.74 -1.45 7.30
N VAL A 559 -22.27 -2.69 7.35
CA VAL A 559 -22.88 -3.85 6.69
C VAL A 559 -23.90 -4.54 7.61
N LEU A 560 -23.68 -4.52 8.92
CA LEU A 560 -24.44 -5.33 9.89
C LEU A 560 -25.69 -4.63 10.40
N THR A 561 -25.62 -3.30 10.57
CA THR A 561 -26.74 -2.51 11.10
C THR A 561 -27.69 -2.08 9.98
N ALA A 562 -28.99 -2.00 10.28
CA ALA A 562 -30.04 -1.56 9.36
C ALA A 562 -29.98 -0.06 8.97
N VAL A 563 -29.05 0.71 9.55
CA VAL A 563 -28.89 2.15 9.30
C VAL A 563 -28.25 2.39 7.94
N ASN A 564 -28.97 3.00 7.00
CA ASN A 564 -28.49 3.21 5.62
C ASN A 564 -27.63 4.46 5.44
N THR A 565 -27.44 5.28 6.48
CA THR A 565 -26.60 6.48 6.40
C THR A 565 -25.12 6.11 6.35
N PRO A 566 -24.28 6.89 5.65
CA PRO A 566 -22.84 6.69 5.70
C PRO A 566 -22.33 6.93 7.12
N LEU A 567 -21.39 6.11 7.56
CA LEU A 567 -20.66 6.25 8.82
C LEU A 567 -19.75 7.48 8.79
N THR A 568 -19.06 7.66 7.67
CA THR A 568 -18.14 8.78 7.40
C THR A 568 -17.91 8.87 5.89
N SER A 569 -17.43 10.02 5.45
CA SER A 569 -16.98 10.27 4.07
C SER A 569 -15.53 10.76 4.05
N ILE A 570 -14.84 10.53 2.93
CA ILE A 570 -13.57 11.19 2.61
C ILE A 570 -13.74 11.91 1.29
N ASP A 571 -13.43 13.21 1.26
CA ASP A 571 -13.54 14.02 0.06
C ASP A 571 -12.29 13.89 -0.84
N MET A 572 -12.52 13.76 -2.13
CA MET A 572 -11.49 13.82 -3.17
C MET A 572 -11.15 15.28 -3.51
N GLN A 573 -10.22 15.53 -4.45
CA GLN A 573 -9.98 16.91 -4.91
C GLN A 573 -11.20 17.47 -5.66
N ALA A 574 -11.21 18.80 -5.84
CA ALA A 574 -12.22 19.47 -6.65
C ALA A 574 -12.27 18.86 -8.05
N ASP A 575 -13.49 18.61 -8.53
CA ASP A 575 -13.81 17.95 -9.82
C ASP A 575 -13.24 16.54 -9.99
N GLU A 576 -12.78 15.92 -8.90
CA GLU A 576 -12.21 14.57 -8.91
C GLU A 576 -13.22 13.53 -8.41
N SER A 577 -13.44 12.47 -9.20
CA SER A 577 -14.33 11.37 -8.83
C SER A 577 -13.58 10.19 -8.22
N ALA A 578 -14.16 9.54 -7.21
CA ALA A 578 -13.67 8.26 -6.68
C ALA A 578 -14.19 7.10 -7.53
N VAL A 579 -13.39 6.63 -8.48
CA VAL A 579 -13.79 5.62 -9.46
C VAL A 579 -13.70 4.22 -8.87
N CYS A 580 -12.51 3.80 -8.45
CA CYS A 580 -12.28 2.49 -7.88
C CYS A 580 -11.73 2.58 -6.46
N VAL A 581 -12.09 1.60 -5.63
CA VAL A 581 -11.77 1.48 -4.21
C VAL A 581 -11.30 0.04 -3.98
N ALA A 582 -10.18 -0.12 -3.28
CA ALA A 582 -9.67 -1.41 -2.84
C ALA A 582 -9.25 -1.30 -1.37
N TRP A 583 -9.86 -2.12 -0.51
CA TRP A 583 -9.53 -2.20 0.91
C TRP A 583 -8.76 -3.49 1.15
N HIS A 584 -7.52 -3.37 1.60
CA HIS A 584 -6.68 -4.54 1.78
C HIS A 584 -6.97 -5.25 3.12
N SER A 585 -7.09 -6.58 3.07
CA SER A 585 -7.57 -7.40 4.18
C SER A 585 -6.60 -7.54 5.36
N LYS A 586 -5.29 -7.29 5.18
CA LYS A 586 -4.30 -7.50 6.26
C LYS A 586 -3.65 -6.22 6.79
N ILE A 587 -3.50 -5.20 5.94
CA ILE A 587 -2.69 -4.00 6.26
C ILE A 587 -3.54 -2.83 6.75
N ASN A 588 -4.86 -2.99 6.69
CA ASN A 588 -5.86 -1.96 6.95
C ASN A 588 -5.55 -0.63 6.24
N GLN A 589 -5.48 -0.66 4.91
CA GLN A 589 -5.28 0.52 4.06
C GLN A 589 -6.32 0.51 2.95
N VAL A 590 -6.81 1.70 2.58
CA VAL A 590 -7.81 1.89 1.52
C VAL A 590 -7.14 2.62 0.36
N PHE A 591 -7.17 1.99 -0.81
CA PHE A 591 -6.65 2.52 -2.06
C PHE A 591 -7.82 3.03 -2.89
N VAL A 592 -7.76 4.27 -3.36
CA VAL A 592 -8.83 4.93 -4.10
C VAL A 592 -8.25 5.48 -5.39
N GLY A 593 -8.73 4.96 -6.52
CA GLY A 593 -8.36 5.44 -7.84
C GLY A 593 -9.30 6.54 -8.31
N SER A 594 -8.69 7.59 -8.84
CA SER A 594 -9.35 8.80 -9.26
C SER A 594 -9.65 8.83 -10.76
N SER A 595 -10.64 9.65 -11.14
CA SER A 595 -10.87 10.07 -12.54
C SER A 595 -9.69 10.85 -13.15
N ALA A 596 -8.87 11.52 -12.34
CA ALA A 596 -7.71 12.30 -12.75
C ALA A 596 -6.42 11.46 -12.93
N GLY A 597 -6.46 10.14 -12.72
CA GLY A 597 -5.28 9.28 -12.85
C GLY A 597 -4.37 9.24 -11.62
N SER A 598 -4.86 9.72 -10.47
CA SER A 598 -4.19 9.62 -9.17
C SER A 598 -4.72 8.44 -8.34
N VAL A 599 -3.86 7.66 -7.68
CA VAL A 599 -4.32 6.71 -6.65
C VAL A 599 -4.00 7.26 -5.27
N ARG A 600 -5.01 7.49 -4.46
CA ARG A 600 -4.85 7.90 -3.06
C ARG A 600 -4.86 6.68 -2.16
N VAL A 601 -3.92 6.61 -1.24
CA VAL A 601 -3.84 5.56 -0.23
C VAL A 601 -4.07 6.17 1.12
N PHE A 602 -5.17 5.78 1.76
CA PHE A 602 -5.54 6.19 3.10
C PHE A 602 -5.07 5.14 4.12
N TYR A 603 -4.39 5.62 5.16
CA TYR A 603 -3.78 4.80 6.21
C TYR A 603 -3.83 5.53 7.56
N ASP A 604 -3.75 4.78 8.65
CA ASP A 604 -3.56 5.32 10.00
C ASP A 604 -2.34 4.65 10.63
N ASP A 605 -1.36 5.42 11.08
CA ASP A 605 -0.14 4.90 11.70
C ASP A 605 -0.42 4.02 12.93
N ALA A 606 -1.54 4.24 13.62
CA ALA A 606 -1.89 3.49 14.82
C ALA A 606 -2.51 2.11 14.54
N ILE A 607 -3.19 1.94 13.38
CA ILE A 607 -4.01 0.75 13.08
C ILE A 607 -3.49 0.02 11.83
N SER A 608 -3.01 0.76 10.84
CA SER A 608 -2.45 0.22 9.61
C SER A 608 -1.06 -0.38 9.86
N THR A 609 -0.69 -1.39 9.07
CA THR A 609 0.63 -2.05 9.17
C THR A 609 1.24 -2.24 7.79
N ARG A 610 2.57 -2.16 7.63
CA ARG A 610 3.27 -2.38 6.33
C ARG A 610 2.71 -1.49 5.19
N GLY A 611 2.73 -1.99 3.95
CA GLY A 611 2.24 -1.28 2.77
C GLY A 611 2.89 0.08 2.63
N VAL A 612 2.08 1.13 2.51
CA VAL A 612 2.56 2.52 2.38
C VAL A 612 3.48 2.95 3.51
N LEU A 613 3.29 2.44 4.73
CA LEU A 613 4.16 2.79 5.88
C LEU A 613 5.63 2.45 5.63
N LEU A 614 5.93 1.45 4.78
CA LEU A 614 7.30 1.12 4.38
C LEU A 614 8.00 2.26 3.65
N SER A 615 7.23 3.03 2.86
CA SER A 615 7.71 4.21 2.14
C SER A 615 7.59 5.48 2.98
N ALA A 616 6.45 5.68 3.65
CA ALA A 616 6.12 6.92 4.35
C ALA A 616 7.02 7.19 5.58
N THR A 617 7.45 6.13 6.27
CA THR A 617 8.31 6.26 7.47
C THR A 617 9.80 6.34 7.14
N LYS A 618 10.18 6.11 5.88
CA LYS A 618 11.58 6.05 5.46
C LYS A 618 12.17 7.45 5.43
N LYS A 619 12.94 7.81 6.46
CA LYS A 619 13.76 9.02 6.44
C LYS A 619 14.78 8.87 5.30
N LEU A 620 14.76 9.80 4.35
CA LEU A 620 15.81 9.86 3.34
C LEU A 620 17.15 10.08 4.05
N PRO A 621 18.22 9.36 3.68
CA PRO A 621 19.54 9.89 3.95
C PRO A 621 19.56 11.27 3.29
N LEU A 622 19.82 12.33 4.07
CA LEU A 622 20.21 13.59 3.47
C LEU A 622 21.30 13.22 2.49
N ALA A 623 21.08 13.48 1.20
CA ALA A 623 22.13 13.34 0.22
C ALA A 623 23.33 14.05 0.84
N SER A 624 24.45 13.33 1.04
CA SER A 624 25.71 14.01 1.27
C SER A 624 25.91 14.78 -0.01
N ALA A 625 25.44 16.03 -0.03
CA ALA A 625 25.54 16.87 -1.19
C ALA A 625 27.02 16.83 -1.56
N GLY A 626 27.29 16.27 -2.75
CA GLY A 626 28.63 16.17 -3.28
C GLY A 626 29.23 17.56 -3.18
N TYR A 627 30.22 17.71 -2.31
CA TYR A 627 30.80 19.00 -1.94
C TYR A 627 29.74 20.08 -1.66
N VAL A 628 29.11 20.03 -0.48
CA VAL A 628 28.80 21.30 0.19
C VAL A 628 30.14 22.00 0.36
N ARG A 629 30.39 23.04 -0.43
CA ARG A 629 31.37 24.04 -0.03
C ARG A 629 30.89 24.59 1.29
N ILE A 630 31.58 24.21 2.36
CA ILE A 630 31.48 24.83 3.68
C ILE A 630 32.13 26.22 3.58
N ASP A 631 31.62 27.07 2.69
CA ASP A 631 32.12 28.45 2.54
C ASP A 631 31.22 29.44 3.28
N GLU A 632 30.06 29.02 3.81
CA GLU A 632 29.11 29.93 4.47
C GLU A 632 28.48 29.38 5.77
N SER A 633 29.21 28.54 6.51
CA SER A 633 28.87 28.27 7.92
C SER A 633 30.08 28.52 8.82
N THR A 634 30.13 29.75 9.34
CA THR A 634 30.66 30.14 10.65
C THR A 634 31.92 29.41 11.17
N ASP A 635 33.06 30.08 11.03
CA ASP A 635 34.12 30.23 12.04
C ASP A 635 34.31 29.11 13.07
N GLY A 636 34.69 27.92 12.61
CA GLY A 636 35.13 26.85 13.50
C GLY A 636 36.28 26.08 12.89
N ALA A 637 37.53 26.47 13.20
CA ALA A 637 38.65 25.57 12.98
C ALA A 637 38.35 24.27 13.75
N ILE A 638 38.29 23.13 13.06
CA ILE A 638 38.06 21.83 13.70
C ILE A 638 39.33 21.50 14.50
N VAL A 639 39.34 21.90 15.78
CA VAL A 639 40.41 21.57 16.72
C VAL A 639 40.07 20.20 17.30
N ASN A 640 40.84 19.17 16.92
CA ASN A 640 40.80 17.90 17.64
C ASN A 640 41.40 18.12 19.05
N PRO A 641 40.61 17.97 20.14
CA PRO A 641 41.07 18.30 21.49
C PRO A 641 42.27 17.48 21.95
N HIS A 642 42.44 16.28 21.39
CA HIS A 642 43.46 15.30 21.77
C HIS A 642 44.60 15.13 20.75
N ALA A 643 44.69 16.00 19.73
CA ALA A 643 45.80 15.92 18.78
C ALA A 643 47.13 16.37 19.42
N LEU A 644 48.17 15.53 19.28
CA LEU A 644 49.54 15.88 19.69
C LEU A 644 50.01 17.16 18.98
N PRO A 645 50.90 17.97 19.59
CA PRO A 645 51.35 19.25 19.04
C PRO A 645 51.89 19.19 17.61
N MET A 646 52.47 18.05 17.20
CA MET A 646 52.99 17.82 15.85
C MET A 646 51.88 17.72 14.78
N PHE A 647 50.65 17.40 15.17
CA PHE A 647 49.47 17.27 14.31
C PHE A 647 48.52 18.48 14.42
N ARG A 648 48.89 19.48 15.23
CA ARG A 648 48.23 20.79 15.21
C ARG A 648 48.88 21.58 14.08
N ASP A 649 48.10 21.98 13.08
CA ASP A 649 48.59 22.87 12.03
C ASP A 649 49.09 24.17 12.68
N ALA A 650 50.42 24.30 12.83
CA ALA A 650 51.06 25.43 13.52
C ALA A 650 50.89 26.78 12.80
N ASN A 651 50.24 26.79 11.63
CA ASN A 651 50.02 27.98 10.82
C ASN A 651 48.54 28.13 10.46
N ASN A 652 47.77 28.69 11.38
CA ASN A 652 46.39 29.12 11.15
C ASN A 652 46.30 30.44 10.34
N LYS A 653 47.15 30.58 9.32
CA LYS A 653 47.07 31.66 8.33
C LYS A 653 46.71 31.02 6.99
N LYS A 654 45.55 31.40 6.44
CA LYS A 654 45.07 30.97 5.12
C LYS A 654 46.24 31.03 4.11
N PRO A 655 46.59 29.92 3.44
CA PRO A 655 47.66 29.97 2.45
C PRO A 655 47.23 30.87 1.28
N ASN A 656 48.04 31.90 0.98
CA ASN A 656 47.78 32.85 -0.10
C ASN A 656 47.45 32.13 -1.43
N LYS A 657 46.58 32.71 -2.26
CA LYS A 657 46.14 32.18 -3.57
C LYS A 657 47.30 31.67 -4.45
N ARG A 658 48.48 32.30 -4.31
CA ARG A 658 49.73 31.94 -4.99
C ARG A 658 50.33 30.59 -4.53
N LYS A 659 50.14 30.21 -3.26
CA LYS A 659 50.56 28.92 -2.70
C LYS A 659 49.67 27.77 -3.18
N TYR A 660 48.35 27.99 -3.30
CA TYR A 660 47.44 27.03 -3.93
C TYR A 660 47.70 26.83 -5.43
N ALA A 661 48.16 27.87 -6.13
CA ALA A 661 48.58 27.73 -7.52
C ALA A 661 49.83 26.86 -7.64
N LYS A 662 50.84 27.06 -6.77
CA LYS A 662 52.04 26.19 -6.72
C LYS A 662 51.70 24.73 -6.38
N ILE A 663 50.89 24.50 -5.35
CA ILE A 663 50.50 23.13 -4.94
C ILE A 663 49.71 22.41 -6.05
N ARG A 664 48.91 23.14 -6.85
CA ARG A 664 48.20 22.56 -8.02
C ARG A 664 49.13 22.16 -9.16
N MET A 665 50.31 22.77 -9.25
CA MET A 665 51.30 22.43 -10.29
C MET A 665 52.17 21.25 -9.87
N ASP A 666 52.30 20.97 -8.57
CA ASP A 666 53.05 19.83 -8.05
C ASP A 666 52.22 18.53 -8.12
N PRO A 667 52.61 17.52 -8.93
CA PRO A 667 51.82 16.31 -9.14
C PRO A 667 51.63 15.47 -7.87
N ILE A 668 52.65 15.45 -7.01
CA ILE A 668 52.68 14.69 -5.76
C ILE A 668 51.83 15.38 -4.68
N ALA A 669 51.95 16.70 -4.54
CA ALA A 669 51.21 17.48 -3.56
C ALA A 669 49.72 17.64 -3.93
N SER A 670 49.39 17.72 -5.23
CA SER A 670 48.01 17.77 -5.73
C SER A 670 47.33 16.41 -5.85
N LYS A 671 48.05 15.30 -5.60
CA LYS A 671 47.56 13.91 -5.76
C LYS A 671 46.88 13.67 -7.11
N LYS A 672 47.45 14.24 -8.18
CA LYS A 672 46.87 14.13 -9.52
C LYS A 672 46.95 12.65 -9.99
N PRO A 673 45.85 12.05 -10.47
CA PRO A 673 45.87 10.69 -10.99
C PRO A 673 46.88 10.56 -12.14
N SER A 674 47.60 9.43 -12.20
CA SER A 674 48.53 9.16 -13.31
C SER A 674 47.77 9.13 -14.63
N LYS A 675 48.36 9.74 -15.67
CA LYS A 675 47.77 9.69 -17.02
C LYS A 675 47.73 8.24 -17.54
N PRO A 676 46.76 7.89 -18.39
CA PRO A 676 46.74 6.58 -19.06
C PRO A 676 48.04 6.35 -19.84
N ILE A 677 48.60 5.15 -19.72
CA ILE A 677 49.80 4.75 -20.46
C ILE A 677 49.37 4.45 -21.89
N THR A 678 49.84 5.25 -22.84
CA THR A 678 49.66 5.01 -24.28
C THR A 678 50.95 4.46 -24.87
N GLY A 679 50.94 3.19 -25.28
CA GLY A 679 52.03 2.47 -25.94
C GLY A 679 51.69 0.98 -26.10
N PRO A 680 52.36 0.24 -27.00
CA PRO A 680 52.05 -1.16 -27.21
C PRO A 680 52.44 -1.99 -25.97
N GLY A 681 51.42 -2.55 -25.31
CA GLY A 681 51.56 -3.64 -24.35
C GLY A 681 52.08 -3.29 -22.95
N PHE A 682 51.27 -2.61 -22.14
CA PHE A 682 50.84 -3.04 -20.78
C PHE A 682 50.01 -1.89 -20.16
N GLY A 683 48.87 -2.20 -19.52
CA GLY A 683 48.01 -1.18 -18.87
C GLY A 683 46.70 -0.83 -19.60
N GLY A 684 46.03 -1.80 -20.23
CA GLY A 684 44.65 -1.63 -20.70
C GLY A 684 44.46 -1.32 -22.20
N SER A 685 45.30 -1.91 -23.07
CA SER A 685 45.05 -1.95 -24.52
C SER A 685 45.20 -3.37 -25.04
N THR A 686 44.24 -3.79 -25.87
CA THR A 686 44.14 -5.11 -26.52
C THR A 686 45.28 -5.28 -27.52
N GLY A 687 46.37 -5.92 -27.09
CA GLY A 687 47.39 -6.44 -27.99
C GLY A 687 46.85 -7.70 -28.69
N GLY A 688 46.56 -7.59 -29.99
CA GLY A 688 46.24 -8.75 -30.81
C GLY A 688 47.47 -9.64 -30.96
N GLY A 689 47.40 -10.88 -30.45
CA GLY A 689 48.43 -11.88 -30.66
C GLY A 689 48.46 -12.37 -32.12
N THR A 690 49.51 -13.10 -32.47
CA THR A 690 49.69 -13.73 -33.80
C THR A 690 48.49 -14.57 -34.24
N LEU A 691 47.80 -15.21 -33.29
CA LEU A 691 46.58 -15.98 -33.54
C LEU A 691 45.40 -15.08 -33.93
N THR A 692 45.21 -13.96 -33.23
CA THR A 692 44.12 -13.01 -33.52
C THR A 692 44.33 -12.33 -34.87
N GLN A 693 45.60 -12.04 -35.21
CA GLN A 693 45.97 -11.50 -36.51
C GLN A 693 45.77 -12.52 -37.64
N PHE A 694 46.07 -13.81 -37.40
CA PHE A 694 45.79 -14.90 -38.34
C PHE A 694 44.28 -15.09 -38.56
N PHE A 695 43.48 -15.14 -37.48
CA PHE A 695 42.02 -15.24 -37.56
C PHE A 695 41.39 -14.06 -38.30
N MET A 696 41.84 -12.83 -38.04
CA MET A 696 41.38 -11.65 -38.77
C MET A 696 41.77 -11.69 -40.24
N ARG A 697 42.96 -12.20 -40.57
CA ARG A 697 43.44 -12.25 -41.95
C ARG A 697 42.77 -13.35 -42.78
N ASP A 698 42.39 -14.47 -42.16
CA ASP A 698 41.91 -15.65 -42.87
C ASP A 698 40.37 -15.77 -42.86
N GLN A 699 39.71 -15.36 -41.76
CA GLN A 699 38.24 -15.48 -41.64
C GLN A 699 37.47 -14.20 -41.96
N ILE A 700 38.09 -13.01 -41.84
CA ILE A 700 37.42 -11.73 -42.15
C ILE A 700 37.69 -11.30 -43.62
N LYS A 701 38.55 -12.03 -44.35
CA LYS A 701 38.78 -11.85 -45.79
C LYS A 701 37.72 -12.46 -46.70
N SER A 702 36.61 -12.98 -46.18
CA SER A 702 35.42 -13.15 -47.02
C SER A 702 34.82 -11.76 -47.25
N GLU A 703 35.11 -11.15 -48.39
CA GLU A 703 34.55 -9.87 -48.91
C GLU A 703 33.01 -9.81 -48.98
N SER A 704 32.29 -10.79 -48.42
CA SER A 704 30.88 -11.04 -48.65
C SER A 704 29.94 -10.69 -47.50
N ILE A 705 30.42 -10.43 -46.27
CA ILE A 705 29.49 -10.35 -45.12
C ILE A 705 29.20 -8.92 -44.65
N ARG A 706 29.94 -7.90 -45.11
CA ARG A 706 29.77 -6.54 -44.53
C ARG A 706 29.94 -5.33 -45.45
N SER A 707 30.24 -5.47 -46.73
CA SER A 707 30.63 -4.32 -47.57
C SER A 707 29.82 -4.06 -48.84
N GLU A 708 28.89 -4.92 -49.27
CA GLU A 708 28.00 -4.55 -50.37
C GLU A 708 26.77 -3.80 -49.81
N ASP A 709 26.63 -2.53 -50.18
CA ASP A 709 25.42 -1.75 -49.88
C ASP A 709 24.22 -2.44 -50.56
N PRO A 710 23.10 -2.69 -49.86
CA PRO A 710 21.92 -3.34 -50.44
C PRO A 710 21.45 -2.64 -51.73
N ARG A 711 21.62 -1.32 -51.85
CA ARG A 711 21.24 -0.59 -53.06
C ARG A 711 22.15 -0.90 -54.25
N GLU A 712 23.45 -1.01 -54.01
CA GLU A 712 24.44 -1.37 -55.02
C GLU A 712 24.26 -2.83 -55.46
N ALA A 713 24.01 -3.73 -54.50
CA ALA A 713 23.72 -5.13 -54.76
C ALA A 713 22.48 -5.30 -55.65
N ILE A 714 21.38 -4.59 -55.36
CA ILE A 714 20.15 -4.68 -56.16
C ILE A 714 20.36 -4.10 -57.57
N LEU A 715 21.06 -2.97 -57.71
CA LEU A 715 21.35 -2.35 -59.02
C LEU A 715 22.24 -3.21 -59.91
N LYS A 716 23.20 -3.94 -59.32
CA LYS A 716 24.08 -4.90 -60.01
C LYS A 716 23.26 -6.00 -60.70
N TYR A 717 22.21 -6.49 -60.06
CA TYR A 717 21.33 -7.52 -60.62
C TYR A 717 20.17 -6.97 -61.45
N ALA A 718 19.86 -5.67 -61.39
CA ALA A 718 18.79 -5.06 -62.20
C ALA A 718 19.02 -5.24 -63.71
N LYS A 719 20.25 -4.99 -64.19
CA LYS A 719 20.62 -5.19 -65.60
C LYS A 719 20.61 -6.66 -66.02
N VAL A 720 21.00 -7.55 -65.11
CA VAL A 720 20.98 -9.01 -65.34
C VAL A 720 19.55 -9.51 -65.41
N ALA A 721 18.65 -9.00 -64.57
CA ALA A 721 17.22 -9.34 -64.58
C ALA A 721 16.50 -8.86 -65.86
N GLU A 722 16.92 -7.73 -66.44
CA GLU A 722 16.41 -7.28 -67.75
C GLU A 722 16.92 -8.16 -68.89
N ALA A 723 18.18 -8.60 -68.84
CA ALA A 723 18.80 -9.43 -69.88
C ALA A 723 18.37 -10.91 -69.83
N GLU A 724 18.24 -11.48 -68.64
CA GLU A 724 17.87 -12.89 -68.40
C GLU A 724 16.50 -13.00 -67.71
N SER A 725 15.43 -12.84 -68.51
CA SER A 725 14.05 -12.84 -68.03
C SER A 725 13.46 -14.24 -67.74
N THR A 726 14.31 -15.27 -67.60
CA THR A 726 13.96 -16.69 -67.66
C THR A 726 12.95 -17.14 -66.59
N TYR A 727 12.93 -16.49 -65.42
CA TYR A 727 12.11 -16.93 -64.28
C TYR A 727 10.76 -16.20 -64.13
N LEU A 728 10.67 -14.92 -64.53
CA LEU A 728 9.48 -14.09 -64.28
C LEU A 728 9.11 -13.14 -65.42
N GLY A 729 10.05 -12.74 -66.28
CA GLY A 729 9.81 -11.63 -67.19
C GLY A 729 8.92 -11.96 -68.38
N SER A 730 8.85 -13.23 -68.83
CA SER A 730 7.98 -13.63 -69.95
C SER A 730 6.50 -13.72 -69.57
N ALA A 731 6.18 -14.25 -68.39
CA ALA A 731 4.80 -14.43 -67.92
C ALA A 731 4.13 -13.13 -67.47
N TYR A 732 4.92 -12.15 -66.98
CA TYR A 732 4.41 -10.90 -66.42
C TYR A 732 4.75 -9.66 -67.27
N ALA A 733 5.27 -9.82 -68.49
CA ALA A 733 5.64 -8.71 -69.38
C ALA A 733 4.50 -7.70 -69.60
N ALA A 734 3.25 -8.19 -69.69
CA ALA A 734 2.07 -7.36 -69.96
C ALA A 734 1.38 -6.82 -68.69
N THR A 735 1.66 -7.40 -67.52
CA THR A 735 0.95 -7.11 -66.26
C THR A 735 1.83 -6.43 -65.21
N GLN A 736 3.12 -6.22 -65.50
CA GLN A 736 4.05 -5.55 -64.58
C GLN A 736 3.67 -4.06 -64.46
N PRO A 737 3.29 -3.57 -63.26
CA PRO A 737 2.87 -2.19 -63.07
C PRO A 737 4.11 -1.28 -63.07
N ARG A 738 4.54 -0.81 -64.24
CA ARG A 738 5.68 0.12 -64.36
C ARG A 738 5.27 1.57 -64.11
N ASP A 739 4.05 1.93 -64.49
CA ASP A 739 3.60 3.33 -64.50
C ASP A 739 2.67 3.70 -63.32
N GLN A 740 2.27 2.72 -62.49
CA GLN A 740 1.33 2.91 -61.38
C GLN A 740 2.00 2.93 -59.99
N ILE A 741 3.32 2.80 -59.92
CA ILE A 741 4.07 2.80 -58.66
C ILE A 741 4.39 4.26 -58.30
N ALA A 742 3.91 4.71 -57.14
CA ALA A 742 4.24 6.03 -56.61
C ALA A 742 5.76 6.20 -56.47
N ALA A 743 6.26 7.42 -56.70
CA ALA A 743 7.70 7.71 -56.84
C ALA A 743 8.56 7.20 -55.66
N GLU A 744 8.01 7.18 -54.45
CA GLU A 744 8.68 6.71 -53.22
C GLU A 744 8.95 5.19 -53.22
N TYR A 745 8.18 4.41 -53.98
CA TYR A 745 8.31 2.95 -54.07
C TYR A 745 9.03 2.49 -55.35
N GLN A 746 9.50 3.41 -56.18
CA GLN A 746 10.28 3.08 -57.37
C GLN A 746 11.70 2.68 -56.97
N LEU A 747 12.28 1.72 -57.70
CA LEU A 747 13.66 1.33 -57.49
C LEU A 747 14.56 2.55 -57.72
N ALA A 748 15.51 2.77 -56.80
CA ALA A 748 16.50 3.82 -56.97
C ALA A 748 17.28 3.62 -58.27
N LYS A 749 17.57 4.72 -58.98
CA LYS A 749 18.26 4.69 -60.28
C LYS A 749 19.79 4.75 -60.15
N GLU A 750 20.28 5.21 -59.01
CA GLU A 750 21.69 5.47 -58.73
C GLU A 750 22.09 4.84 -57.39
N THR A 751 23.40 4.59 -57.23
CA THR A 751 23.97 4.07 -55.97
C THR A 751 23.88 5.12 -54.85
N LEU A 752 23.98 4.69 -53.58
CA LEU A 752 23.94 5.61 -52.44
C LEU A 752 25.08 6.64 -52.48
N GLU A 753 26.26 6.24 -52.96
CA GLU A 753 27.42 7.12 -53.08
C GLU A 753 27.21 8.18 -54.16
N GLN A 754 26.66 7.79 -55.32
CA GLN A 754 26.33 8.73 -56.39
C GLN A 754 25.28 9.75 -55.94
N GLU A 755 24.23 9.32 -55.22
CA GLU A 755 23.21 10.24 -54.69
C GLU A 755 23.78 11.23 -53.66
N LYS A 756 24.76 10.79 -52.86
CA LYS A 756 25.45 11.69 -51.92
C LYS A 756 26.28 12.73 -52.66
N ILE A 757 27.02 12.31 -53.68
CA ILE A 757 27.83 13.22 -54.50
C ILE A 757 26.93 14.24 -55.22
N THR A 758 25.82 13.81 -55.81
CA THR A 758 24.89 14.73 -56.49
C THR A 758 24.26 15.72 -55.51
N LYS A 759 23.86 15.28 -54.31
CA LYS A 759 23.39 16.18 -53.25
C LYS A 759 24.47 17.14 -52.75
N GLU A 760 25.71 16.69 -52.61
CA GLU A 760 26.83 17.56 -52.24
C GLU A 760 27.14 18.59 -53.33
N GLU A 761 27.04 18.21 -54.60
CA GLU A 761 27.19 19.12 -55.73
C GLU A 761 26.02 20.12 -55.85
N GLU A 762 24.78 19.67 -55.63
CA GLU A 762 23.59 20.53 -55.60
C GLU A 762 23.64 21.52 -54.43
N THR A 763 24.03 21.06 -53.24
CA THR A 763 24.19 21.94 -52.07
C THR A 763 25.33 22.94 -52.26
N ARG A 764 26.45 22.54 -52.89
CA ARG A 764 27.50 23.49 -53.29
C ARG A 764 26.99 24.52 -54.30
N ARG A 765 26.25 24.10 -55.34
CA ARG A 765 25.64 25.02 -56.32
C ARG A 765 24.63 25.98 -55.68
N LEU A 766 23.86 25.52 -54.70
CA LEU A 766 22.90 26.36 -53.95
C LEU A 766 23.58 27.33 -52.97
N LEU A 767 24.82 27.04 -52.54
CA LEU A 767 25.63 27.95 -51.72
C LEU A 767 26.40 28.97 -52.56
N ASP A 768 26.67 28.67 -53.83
CA ASP A 768 27.29 29.57 -54.80
C ASP A 768 26.28 30.52 -55.49
N LEU A 769 24.97 30.25 -55.36
CA LEU A 769 23.84 31.12 -55.76
C LEU A 769 23.40 32.02 -54.60
#